data_AF-A0A5C6CGX9-F1
#
_entry.id   AF-A0A5C6CGX9-F1
#
_cell.length_a   1.000
_cell.length_b   1.000
_cell.length_c   1.000
_cell.angle_alpha   90.00
_cell.angle_beta   90.00
_cell.angle_gamma   90.00
#
_symmetry.space_group_name_H-M   'P 1'
#
loop_
_entity.id
_entity.type
_entity.pdbx_description
1 polymer ?
#
loop_
_entity_poly.entity_id
_entity_poly.type
_entity_poly.pdbx_seq_one_letter_code
_entity_poly.pdbx_strand_id
1 'polypeptide(L)'
;MRFECNFGTLGGGKSVARSGDGSRFRIALLGDFSGRAMTGRLETGDDLATRKPIRVDVDNLDDIIERMGISVRLPMGSDSESIELEIESMDDFHPDELVDKVEVFDELKSLRQRLLHDRTAKAAAEEVRQWVDEADLVSLRSRQRKAKRKSGSRGSTVPVGGKLSDFARLTGKPIAADDSDIDVEELVKQLIAPYVQADADPDQEALVAAVDNSLSGTMRSLLHQADFQAMESIWRGVDLLTRRLETDSSLQLVLYDVSAEELAADLSEVDSLEDSGLYKLLVEQPAMDASQGSLAAILGHYVFDETPPHAELLGRIAKIAAAAEAPFVTSISKHVLDRKKGEEPHPLVAEAWSTLKEIPESKYLALTVPQFLLRLPYGKKSDPVDAFAFEEFTAQSGVSGMLWGNGVLLFGLMLGQTYSAQGLKKMQIGSIMSFDDMPFYYCNDADGDQIALPCTDRLLSQRMAHAVIDAGYIPVLSIQGQPVVRLGSTRSVAGVELAGVWPESAEASKMQAEDRQRASEREAELRSTVKPRVTQDGEEFRDDLMHAMKDDTFDDEDDEDEEDDDDEDGYGGDESEDDDGDSDASDDSDDDLDALLASLSDDSDSDDDSDSDSDEDASADDDDEMDPELAALLADL
;
A
#
# COMPACT_ATOMS: atom_id res chain seq x y z
N MET A 1 2.20 29.69 10.38
CA MET A 1 1.57 30.32 9.19
C MET A 1 0.28 29.56 8.92
N ARG A 2 -0.68 30.13 8.15
CA ARG A 2 -1.74 29.30 7.52
C ARG A 2 -1.18 28.69 6.24
N PHE A 3 -1.68 27.53 5.84
CA PHE A 3 -1.39 26.93 4.54
C PHE A 3 -2.48 27.31 3.53
N GLU A 4 -2.19 28.27 2.65
CA GLU A 4 -3.11 28.72 1.60
C GLU A 4 -2.92 27.86 0.35
N CYS A 5 -3.84 26.94 0.09
CA CYS A 5 -3.75 25.98 -1.01
C CYS A 5 -3.94 26.67 -2.37
N ASN A 6 -2.92 26.66 -3.24
CA ASN A 6 -3.05 27.20 -4.60
C ASN A 6 -3.59 26.13 -5.55
N PHE A 7 -4.91 25.93 -5.59
CA PHE A 7 -5.52 25.00 -6.54
C PHE A 7 -5.49 25.48 -8.01
N GLY A 8 -4.63 26.44 -8.38
CA GLY A 8 -4.56 27.05 -9.71
C GLY A 8 -5.85 27.74 -10.16
N THR A 9 -5.89 28.11 -11.43
CA THR A 9 -7.00 28.80 -12.08
C THR A 9 -7.40 28.12 -13.38
N LEU A 10 -8.68 28.19 -13.72
CA LEU A 10 -9.19 28.01 -15.07
C LEU A 10 -9.76 29.35 -15.52
N GLY A 11 -9.71 29.64 -16.81
CA GLY A 11 -10.38 30.80 -17.36
C GLY A 11 -11.89 30.69 -17.21
N GLY A 12 -12.59 31.82 -17.33
CA GLY A 12 -14.06 31.83 -17.48
C GLY A 12 -14.53 31.32 -18.86
N GLY A 13 -13.76 30.39 -19.46
CA GLY A 13 -14.06 29.72 -20.71
C GLY A 13 -15.34 28.91 -20.61
N LYS A 14 -15.93 28.60 -21.76
CA LYS A 14 -17.08 27.68 -21.81
C LYS A 14 -16.59 26.28 -21.46
N SER A 15 -17.37 25.51 -20.68
CA SER A 15 -17.27 24.04 -20.73
C SER A 15 -17.25 23.64 -22.21
N VAL A 16 -16.30 22.79 -22.59
CA VAL A 16 -16.09 22.41 -23.99
C VAL A 16 -17.17 21.41 -24.36
N ALA A 17 -18.34 21.95 -24.69
CA ALA A 17 -19.60 21.23 -24.81
C ALA A 17 -19.45 19.94 -25.61
N ARG A 18 -19.79 18.81 -24.97
CA ARG A 18 -19.53 17.45 -25.47
C ARG A 18 -19.80 17.29 -26.97
N SER A 19 -18.76 16.83 -27.68
CA SER A 19 -18.87 16.46 -29.09
C SER A 19 -20.02 15.45 -29.28
N GLY A 20 -20.88 15.75 -30.26
CA GLY A 20 -22.29 15.36 -30.23
C GLY A 20 -22.63 13.93 -30.64
N ASP A 21 -22.03 12.92 -30.01
CA ASP A 21 -22.61 11.56 -29.97
C ASP A 21 -22.38 10.90 -28.59
N GLY A 22 -23.42 10.92 -27.76
CA GLY A 22 -23.43 10.30 -26.42
C GLY A 22 -23.58 8.77 -26.46
N SER A 23 -22.90 8.11 -27.40
CA SER A 23 -22.97 6.67 -27.65
C SER A 23 -21.89 5.87 -26.90
N ARG A 24 -20.76 6.50 -26.58
CA ARG A 24 -19.60 5.82 -25.99
C ARG A 24 -19.35 6.18 -24.53
N PHE A 25 -19.02 5.17 -23.75
CA PHE A 25 -18.57 5.26 -22.37
C PHE A 25 -17.08 4.93 -22.32
N ARG A 26 -16.25 5.97 -22.18
CA ARG A 26 -14.79 5.86 -22.27
C ARG A 26 -14.18 6.00 -20.88
N ILE A 27 -13.58 4.93 -20.39
CA ILE A 27 -12.81 4.91 -19.15
C ILE A 27 -11.35 5.17 -19.52
N ALA A 28 -10.80 6.28 -19.06
CA ALA A 28 -9.37 6.54 -19.15
C ALA A 28 -8.65 5.93 -17.94
N LEU A 29 -7.52 5.26 -18.15
CA LEU A 29 -6.58 4.84 -17.12
C LEU A 29 -5.24 5.54 -17.35
N LEU A 30 -4.81 6.34 -16.39
CA LEU A 30 -3.56 7.10 -16.39
C LEU A 30 -2.54 6.39 -15.49
N GLY A 31 -1.29 6.28 -15.94
CA GLY A 31 -0.21 5.71 -15.15
C GLY A 31 1.07 5.51 -15.96
N ASP A 32 2.14 5.12 -15.27
CA ASP A 32 3.45 4.89 -15.88
C ASP A 32 3.50 3.49 -16.54
N PHE A 33 3.00 3.39 -17.77
CA PHE A 33 2.93 2.12 -18.51
C PHE A 33 4.25 1.78 -19.23
N SER A 34 5.08 2.77 -19.54
CA SER A 34 6.36 2.60 -20.26
C SER A 34 7.62 2.76 -19.39
N GLY A 35 7.49 2.94 -18.06
CA GLY A 35 8.62 3.04 -17.14
C GLY A 35 9.35 4.40 -17.22
N ARG A 36 8.62 5.48 -17.48
CA ARG A 36 9.15 6.85 -17.63
C ARG A 36 9.92 7.31 -16.39
N ALA A 37 9.38 7.11 -15.19
CA ALA A 37 10.08 7.50 -13.97
C ALA A 37 11.35 6.66 -13.70
N MET A 38 11.35 5.40 -14.15
CA MET A 38 12.49 4.46 -14.04
C MET A 38 13.60 4.81 -15.04
N THR A 39 13.21 5.29 -16.23
CA THR A 39 14.10 5.77 -17.30
C THR A 39 14.48 7.25 -17.16
N GLY A 40 13.91 7.97 -16.18
CA GLY A 40 14.17 9.39 -15.94
C GLY A 40 13.57 10.33 -16.99
N ARG A 41 12.56 9.87 -17.73
CA ARG A 41 11.80 10.67 -18.69
C ARG A 41 10.75 11.50 -17.95
N LEU A 42 10.80 12.82 -18.17
CA LEU A 42 9.87 13.80 -17.59
C LEU A 42 9.48 14.79 -18.69
N GLU A 43 8.33 14.57 -19.33
CA GLU A 43 7.76 15.52 -20.31
C GLU A 43 6.54 16.22 -19.68
N THR A 44 6.45 17.55 -19.81
CA THR A 44 5.34 18.39 -19.33
C THR A 44 4.79 19.26 -20.45
N GLY A 45 3.71 20.01 -20.20
CA GLY A 45 3.20 21.04 -21.10
C GLY A 45 2.83 20.50 -22.49
N ASP A 46 3.34 21.16 -23.53
CA ASP A 46 3.01 20.80 -24.92
C ASP A 46 3.55 19.42 -25.32
N ASP A 47 4.68 18.95 -24.79
CA ASP A 47 5.24 17.63 -25.10
C ASP A 47 4.35 16.52 -24.52
N LEU A 48 3.97 16.64 -23.24
CA LEU A 48 2.96 15.78 -22.60
C LEU A 48 1.62 15.80 -23.36
N ALA A 49 1.20 16.98 -23.83
CA ALA A 49 -0.01 17.11 -24.63
C ALA A 49 0.06 16.37 -25.97
N THR A 50 1.24 16.15 -26.59
CA THR A 50 1.32 15.44 -27.87
C THR A 50 1.00 13.94 -27.79
N ARG A 51 0.96 13.36 -26.58
CA ARG A 51 0.63 11.94 -26.34
C ARG A 51 -0.78 11.62 -26.81
N LYS A 52 -1.02 10.34 -27.13
CA LYS A 52 -2.31 9.86 -27.64
C LYS A 52 -2.87 8.75 -26.75
N PRO A 53 -4.19 8.73 -26.49
CA PRO A 53 -4.81 7.60 -25.80
C PRO A 53 -4.64 6.32 -26.61
N ILE A 54 -4.17 5.27 -25.94
CA ILE A 54 -4.05 3.92 -26.51
C ILE A 54 -5.31 3.15 -26.12
N ARG A 55 -6.13 2.77 -27.10
CA ARG A 55 -7.20 1.77 -26.85
C ARG A 55 -6.54 0.45 -26.50
N VAL A 56 -7.04 -0.19 -25.45
CA VAL A 56 -6.67 -1.55 -25.03
C VAL A 56 -7.90 -2.41 -24.88
N ASP A 57 -7.77 -3.68 -25.27
CA ASP A 57 -8.73 -4.75 -25.04
C ASP A 57 -7.97 -6.09 -24.94
N VAL A 58 -8.67 -7.21 -24.70
CA VAL A 58 -8.03 -8.50 -24.40
C VAL A 58 -7.27 -9.09 -25.60
N ASP A 59 -7.58 -8.67 -26.82
CA ASP A 59 -6.98 -9.17 -28.06
C ASP A 59 -5.69 -8.42 -28.47
N ASN A 60 -5.31 -7.33 -27.77
CA ASN A 60 -4.18 -6.47 -28.13
C ASN A 60 -3.27 -6.07 -26.97
N LEU A 61 -3.35 -6.76 -25.82
CA LEU A 61 -2.59 -6.41 -24.63
C LEU A 61 -1.07 -6.51 -24.85
N ASP A 62 -0.58 -7.66 -25.33
CA ASP A 62 0.85 -7.88 -25.58
C ASP A 62 1.36 -7.03 -26.76
N ASP A 63 0.57 -6.89 -27.83
CA ASP A 63 0.75 -5.93 -28.95
C ASP A 63 0.98 -4.47 -28.50
N ILE A 64 0.54 -4.12 -27.28
CA ILE A 64 0.76 -2.81 -26.66
C ILE A 64 2.02 -2.84 -25.79
N ILE A 65 2.25 -3.91 -25.01
CA ILE A 65 3.43 -4.06 -24.13
C ILE A 65 4.73 -4.06 -24.98
N GLU A 66 4.84 -4.91 -26.00
CA GLU A 66 5.96 -4.95 -26.96
C GLU A 66 6.22 -3.54 -27.52
N ARG A 67 5.17 -2.84 -27.93
CA ARG A 67 5.25 -1.50 -28.54
C ARG A 67 5.61 -0.39 -27.54
N MET A 68 5.46 -0.59 -26.24
CA MET A 68 5.93 0.37 -25.23
C MET A 68 7.46 0.32 -25.07
N GLY A 69 8.10 -0.81 -25.38
CA GLY A 69 9.54 -1.00 -25.22
C GLY A 69 9.96 -0.86 -23.75
N ILE A 70 9.36 -1.67 -22.89
CA ILE A 70 9.50 -1.55 -21.44
C ILE A 70 10.83 -2.17 -21.00
N SER A 71 11.68 -1.35 -20.39
CA SER A 71 12.90 -1.79 -19.70
C SER A 71 12.77 -1.53 -18.20
N VAL A 72 13.03 -2.57 -17.40
CA VAL A 72 13.08 -2.49 -15.94
C VAL A 72 14.53 -2.75 -15.50
N ARG A 73 15.13 -1.79 -14.79
CA ARG A 73 16.48 -1.96 -14.21
C ARG A 73 16.38 -2.51 -12.79
N LEU A 74 16.94 -3.71 -12.61
CA LEU A 74 16.86 -4.52 -11.39
C LEU A 74 18.20 -4.45 -10.65
N PRO A 75 18.30 -3.78 -9.49
CA PRO A 75 19.55 -3.73 -8.73
C PRO A 75 19.87 -5.11 -8.16
N MET A 76 21.06 -5.64 -8.49
CA MET A 76 21.50 -7.01 -8.24
C MET A 76 22.98 -7.01 -7.88
N GLY A 77 23.34 -7.38 -6.65
CA GLY A 77 24.71 -7.32 -6.15
C GLY A 77 24.92 -6.15 -5.19
N SER A 78 25.94 -5.34 -5.44
CA SER A 78 26.27 -4.14 -4.67
C SER A 78 25.47 -2.91 -5.11
N ASP A 79 25.60 -1.80 -4.37
CA ASP A 79 24.76 -0.58 -4.50
C ASP A 79 24.80 0.12 -5.89
N SER A 80 25.64 -0.33 -6.84
CA SER A 80 25.72 0.20 -8.23
C SER A 80 25.47 -0.83 -9.34
N GLU A 81 25.30 -2.11 -9.03
CA GLU A 81 25.16 -3.17 -10.06
C GLU A 81 23.67 -3.40 -10.38
N SER A 82 23.30 -3.39 -11.67
CA SER A 82 21.91 -3.60 -12.11
C SER A 82 21.78 -4.34 -13.44
N ILE A 83 20.83 -5.27 -13.50
CA ILE A 83 20.44 -5.99 -14.74
C ILE A 83 19.31 -5.22 -15.42
N GLU A 84 19.37 -5.09 -16.74
CA GLU A 84 18.27 -4.56 -17.56
C GLU A 84 17.39 -5.73 -18.04
N LEU A 85 16.08 -5.66 -17.78
CA LEU A 85 15.08 -6.66 -18.17
C LEU A 85 14.06 -6.04 -19.13
N GLU A 86 13.96 -6.58 -20.34
CA GLU A 86 12.96 -6.19 -21.35
C GLU A 86 11.66 -6.99 -21.16
N ILE A 87 10.55 -6.26 -21.04
CA ILE A 87 9.18 -6.79 -20.92
C ILE A 87 8.43 -6.50 -22.24
N GLU A 88 8.09 -7.57 -22.95
CA GLU A 88 7.43 -7.58 -24.25
C GLU A 88 5.99 -8.13 -24.16
N SER A 89 5.68 -8.93 -23.13
CA SER A 89 4.39 -9.60 -22.94
C SER A 89 3.95 -9.67 -21.46
N MET A 90 2.72 -10.11 -21.23
CA MET A 90 2.21 -10.43 -19.89
C MET A 90 2.88 -11.65 -19.24
N ASP A 91 3.43 -12.58 -20.03
CA ASP A 91 4.05 -13.81 -19.53
C ASP A 91 5.47 -13.56 -19.00
N ASP A 92 6.14 -12.47 -19.42
CA ASP A 92 7.46 -12.05 -18.92
C ASP A 92 7.50 -11.71 -17.41
N PHE A 93 6.34 -11.53 -16.79
CA PHE A 93 6.21 -11.39 -15.35
C PHE A 93 6.19 -12.74 -14.60
N HIS A 94 6.27 -13.87 -15.31
CA HIS A 94 6.29 -15.21 -14.72
C HIS A 94 7.71 -15.66 -14.33
N PRO A 95 7.91 -16.35 -13.19
CA PRO A 95 9.23 -16.80 -12.75
C PRO A 95 9.99 -17.67 -13.75
N ASP A 96 9.30 -18.46 -14.57
CA ASP A 96 9.95 -19.29 -15.60
C ASP A 96 10.56 -18.45 -16.73
N GLU A 97 9.84 -17.44 -17.25
CA GLU A 97 10.39 -16.52 -18.26
C GLU A 97 11.51 -15.64 -17.68
N LEU A 98 11.33 -15.14 -16.45
CA LEU A 98 12.37 -14.40 -15.71
C LEU A 98 13.66 -15.22 -15.51
N VAL A 99 13.55 -16.53 -15.37
CA VAL A 99 14.66 -17.47 -15.19
C VAL A 99 15.42 -17.74 -16.50
N ASP A 100 14.77 -17.57 -17.65
CA ASP A 100 15.40 -17.72 -18.97
C ASP A 100 15.84 -16.35 -19.56
N LYS A 101 15.31 -15.23 -19.06
CA LYS A 101 15.75 -13.86 -19.40
C LYS A 101 16.93 -13.32 -18.55
N VAL A 102 17.23 -13.89 -17.39
CA VAL A 102 18.26 -13.36 -16.46
C VAL A 102 19.40 -14.36 -16.20
N GLU A 103 20.58 -14.08 -16.77
CA GLU A 103 21.75 -14.99 -16.85
C GLU A 103 22.20 -15.61 -15.51
N VAL A 104 22.01 -14.89 -14.40
CA VAL A 104 22.30 -15.36 -13.03
C VAL A 104 21.60 -16.68 -12.69
N PHE A 105 20.38 -16.90 -13.17
CA PHE A 105 19.66 -18.14 -12.93
C PHE A 105 20.24 -19.31 -13.73
N ASP A 106 20.81 -19.07 -14.91
CA ASP A 106 21.47 -20.09 -15.73
C ASP A 106 22.79 -20.56 -15.12
N GLU A 107 23.57 -19.67 -14.49
CA GLU A 107 24.74 -20.06 -13.70
C GLU A 107 24.35 -20.89 -12.46
N LEU A 108 23.31 -20.47 -11.72
CA LEU A 108 22.79 -21.21 -10.57
C LEU A 108 22.21 -22.58 -10.97
N LYS A 109 21.41 -22.66 -12.05
CA LYS A 109 20.94 -23.91 -12.68
C LYS A 109 22.13 -24.81 -13.06
N SER A 110 23.14 -24.24 -13.71
CA SER A 110 24.35 -24.95 -14.16
C SER A 110 25.12 -25.53 -12.97
N LEU A 111 25.39 -24.73 -11.93
CA LEU A 111 26.03 -25.18 -10.70
C LEU A 111 25.23 -26.29 -10.02
N ARG A 112 23.92 -26.13 -9.88
CA ARG A 112 23.00 -27.16 -9.35
C ARG A 112 23.13 -28.47 -10.12
N GLN A 113 23.10 -28.42 -11.46
CA GLN A 113 23.28 -29.60 -12.30
C GLN A 113 24.68 -30.22 -12.13
N ARG A 114 25.74 -29.41 -12.02
CA ARG A 114 27.11 -29.89 -11.80
C ARG A 114 27.27 -30.58 -10.43
N LEU A 115 26.61 -30.07 -9.39
CA LEU A 115 26.53 -30.67 -8.04
C LEU A 115 25.71 -31.96 -8.01
N LEU A 116 24.68 -32.11 -8.85
CA LEU A 116 23.82 -33.31 -8.89
C LEU A 116 24.42 -34.49 -9.68
N HIS A 117 25.44 -34.28 -10.52
CA HIS A 117 26.06 -35.35 -11.31
C HIS A 117 27.36 -35.87 -10.66
N ASP A 118 27.41 -37.14 -10.26
CA ASP A 118 28.54 -37.82 -9.58
C ASP A 118 29.94 -37.49 -10.15
N ARG A 119 30.03 -37.27 -11.46
CA ARG A 119 31.29 -37.05 -12.19
C ARG A 119 31.82 -35.62 -12.11
N THR A 120 30.97 -34.66 -11.74
CA THR A 120 31.30 -33.23 -11.60
C THR A 120 31.06 -32.73 -10.18
N ALA A 121 30.23 -33.41 -9.38
CA ALA A 121 29.83 -33.01 -8.04
C ALA A 121 31.00 -32.62 -7.15
N LYS A 122 32.07 -33.42 -7.13
CA LYS A 122 33.27 -33.11 -6.34
C LYS A 122 33.96 -31.81 -6.79
N ALA A 123 34.06 -31.55 -8.10
CA ALA A 123 34.70 -30.32 -8.59
C ALA A 123 33.85 -29.08 -8.30
N ALA A 124 32.53 -29.17 -8.48
CA ALA A 124 31.59 -28.11 -8.13
C ALA A 124 31.53 -27.87 -6.61
N ALA A 125 31.72 -28.90 -5.79
CA ALA A 125 31.85 -28.75 -4.34
C ALA A 125 33.16 -28.06 -3.95
N GLU A 126 34.30 -28.45 -4.54
CA GLU A 126 35.59 -27.77 -4.34
C GLU A 126 35.54 -26.30 -4.82
N GLU A 127 34.77 -25.99 -5.85
CA GLU A 127 34.49 -24.64 -6.36
C GLU A 127 33.68 -23.79 -5.38
N VAL A 128 32.49 -24.24 -4.94
CA VAL A 128 31.66 -23.50 -3.96
C VAL A 128 32.39 -23.30 -2.63
N ARG A 129 33.22 -24.26 -2.20
CA ARG A 129 34.04 -24.15 -0.97
C ARG A 129 35.15 -23.10 -1.09
N GLN A 130 35.59 -22.75 -2.30
CA GLN A 130 36.54 -21.64 -2.51
C GLN A 130 35.87 -20.26 -2.48
N TRP A 131 34.54 -20.20 -2.43
CA TRP A 131 33.76 -18.97 -2.36
C TRP A 131 33.27 -18.61 -0.95
N VAL A 132 33.46 -19.51 0.01
CA VAL A 132 33.00 -19.36 1.40
C VAL A 132 34.20 -19.16 2.31
N ASP A 133 34.80 -17.97 2.24
CA ASP A 133 35.79 -17.52 3.22
C ASP A 133 35.08 -16.74 4.34
N GLU A 134 35.47 -16.97 5.59
CA GLU A 134 34.64 -16.67 6.77
C GLU A 134 34.41 -15.16 6.98
N ALA A 135 35.35 -14.34 6.49
CA ALA A 135 35.29 -12.88 6.57
C ALA A 135 34.20 -12.25 5.68
N ASP A 136 33.92 -12.82 4.51
CA ASP A 136 33.01 -12.21 3.54
C ASP A 136 31.53 -12.43 3.90
N LEU A 137 31.21 -13.55 4.56
CA LEU A 137 29.88 -13.82 5.10
C LEU A 137 29.36 -12.71 6.01
N VAL A 138 30.23 -12.12 6.83
CA VAL A 138 29.89 -11.02 7.75
C VAL A 138 29.73 -9.71 6.98
N SER A 139 30.61 -9.44 6.00
CA SER A 139 30.57 -8.20 5.21
C SER A 139 29.32 -8.11 4.33
N LEU A 140 28.97 -9.19 3.63
CA LEU A 140 27.82 -9.28 2.72
C LEU A 140 26.48 -9.14 3.45
N ARG A 141 26.33 -9.81 4.61
CA ARG A 141 25.13 -9.69 5.48
C ARG A 141 24.92 -8.25 5.97
N SER A 142 25.98 -7.44 6.11
CA SER A 142 25.85 -6.01 6.45
C SER A 142 25.38 -5.13 5.28
N ARG A 143 25.76 -5.48 4.04
CA ARG A 143 25.42 -4.74 2.82
C ARG A 143 23.94 -4.95 2.42
N GLN A 144 23.48 -6.19 2.38
CA GLN A 144 22.07 -6.51 2.05
C GLN A 144 21.06 -5.80 2.97
N ARG A 145 21.40 -5.62 4.27
CA ARG A 145 20.56 -4.89 5.24
C ARG A 145 20.50 -3.38 5.00
N LYS A 146 21.42 -2.80 4.21
CA LYS A 146 21.40 -1.39 3.78
C LYS A 146 20.63 -1.20 2.47
N ALA A 147 20.87 -2.03 1.45
CA ALA A 147 20.19 -1.94 0.15
C ALA A 147 18.65 -1.98 0.28
N LYS A 148 18.13 -2.91 1.11
CA LYS A 148 16.68 -3.07 1.37
C LYS A 148 15.99 -1.84 2.01
N ARG A 149 16.72 -0.81 2.43
CA ARG A 149 16.18 0.41 3.05
C ARG A 149 15.95 1.59 2.08
N LYS A 150 16.26 1.46 0.78
CA LYS A 150 16.24 2.58 -0.18
C LYS A 150 15.30 2.43 -1.40
N SER A 151 14.90 1.22 -1.78
CA SER A 151 14.05 1.01 -2.97
C SER A 151 12.57 1.27 -2.66
N GLY A 152 11.99 2.28 -3.30
CA GLY A 152 10.56 2.60 -3.28
C GLY A 152 10.13 3.01 -4.68
N SER A 153 8.96 2.55 -5.13
CA SER A 153 8.60 2.56 -6.55
C SER A 153 8.27 3.94 -7.10
N ARG A 154 8.84 4.25 -8.27
CA ARG A 154 8.98 5.64 -8.72
C ARG A 154 7.89 6.10 -9.70
N GLY A 155 7.29 5.19 -10.46
CA GLY A 155 6.24 5.55 -11.45
C GLY A 155 4.84 5.79 -10.87
N SER A 156 4.51 5.16 -9.72
CA SER A 156 3.15 5.07 -9.16
C SER A 156 2.94 5.89 -7.88
N THR A 157 4.02 6.20 -7.14
CA THR A 157 3.94 7.04 -5.93
C THR A 157 4.08 8.51 -6.30
N VAL A 158 3.22 9.38 -5.75
CA VAL A 158 3.33 10.83 -5.97
C VAL A 158 4.46 11.38 -5.07
N PRO A 159 5.46 12.11 -5.60
CA PRO A 159 6.59 12.58 -4.80
C PRO A 159 6.19 13.60 -3.73
N VAL A 160 6.35 13.22 -2.46
CA VAL A 160 6.26 14.16 -1.33
C VAL A 160 7.49 15.08 -1.37
N GLY A 161 7.29 16.33 -1.80
CA GLY A 161 8.38 17.29 -1.97
C GLY A 161 9.17 17.53 -0.68
N GLY A 162 10.45 17.14 -0.67
CA GLY A 162 11.29 17.32 0.51
C GLY A 162 12.73 16.76 0.46
N LYS A 163 13.10 15.88 -0.48
CA LYS A 163 14.48 15.37 -0.59
C LYS A 163 15.28 16.15 -1.64
N LEU A 164 16.56 16.35 -1.35
CA LEU A 164 17.54 17.02 -2.23
C LEU A 164 17.67 16.35 -3.60
N SER A 165 17.47 15.03 -3.67
CA SER A 165 17.39 14.25 -4.91
C SER A 165 16.27 14.70 -5.84
N ASP A 166 15.13 15.11 -5.26
CA ASP A 166 13.89 15.32 -6.00
C ASP A 166 13.83 16.79 -6.47
N PHE A 167 14.38 17.71 -5.66
CA PHE A 167 14.63 19.10 -6.05
C PHE A 167 15.65 19.23 -7.20
N ALA A 168 16.62 18.30 -7.29
CA ALA A 168 17.54 18.22 -8.42
C ALA A 168 16.87 17.72 -9.72
N ARG A 169 15.83 16.87 -9.62
CA ARG A 169 15.03 16.40 -10.76
C ARG A 169 14.06 17.47 -11.26
N LEU A 170 13.35 18.15 -10.35
CA LEU A 170 12.50 19.32 -10.64
C LEU A 170 13.29 20.52 -11.22
N THR A 171 14.62 20.47 -11.25
CA THR A 171 15.48 21.44 -11.94
C THR A 171 16.17 20.88 -13.19
N GLY A 172 15.63 19.79 -13.75
CA GLY A 172 15.98 19.27 -15.08
C GLY A 172 17.36 18.64 -15.20
N LYS A 173 17.99 18.22 -14.10
CA LYS A 173 19.29 17.54 -14.13
C LYS A 173 19.10 16.02 -14.19
N PRO A 174 19.63 15.33 -15.22
CA PRO A 174 19.67 13.88 -15.21
C PRO A 174 20.57 13.41 -14.06
N ILE A 175 20.07 12.44 -13.29
CA ILE A 175 20.93 11.64 -12.43
C ILE A 175 21.64 10.64 -13.35
N ALA A 176 22.98 10.69 -13.40
CA ALA A 176 23.74 9.65 -14.05
C ALA A 176 23.51 8.32 -13.32
N ALA A 177 23.19 7.27 -14.07
CA ALA A 177 23.48 5.92 -13.62
C ALA A 177 24.97 5.68 -13.86
N ASP A 178 25.66 5.11 -12.88
CA ASP A 178 27.00 4.58 -13.09
C ASP A 178 26.85 3.16 -13.64
N ASP A 179 26.96 3.00 -14.97
CA ASP A 179 26.95 1.68 -15.61
C ASP A 179 28.26 0.95 -15.27
N SER A 180 28.19 -0.01 -14.34
CA SER A 180 29.20 -1.05 -14.16
C SER A 180 28.66 -2.40 -14.63
N ASP A 181 29.30 -2.96 -15.67
CA ASP A 181 29.05 -4.34 -16.12
C ASP A 181 29.17 -5.31 -14.93
N ILE A 182 28.18 -6.19 -14.75
CA ILE A 182 28.16 -7.15 -13.63
C ILE A 182 29.09 -8.33 -13.93
N ASP A 183 29.96 -8.67 -12.98
CA ASP A 183 30.66 -9.96 -12.96
C ASP A 183 29.69 -11.03 -12.42
N VAL A 184 29.11 -11.82 -13.33
CA VAL A 184 28.07 -12.81 -12.99
C VAL A 184 28.59 -13.88 -12.04
N GLU A 185 29.84 -14.34 -12.22
CA GLU A 185 30.47 -15.31 -11.30
C GLU A 185 30.55 -14.71 -9.88
N GLU A 186 30.96 -13.44 -9.75
CA GLU A 186 31.04 -12.75 -8.46
C GLU A 186 29.66 -12.52 -7.82
N LEU A 187 28.64 -12.19 -8.61
CA LEU A 187 27.26 -12.08 -8.12
C LEU A 187 26.74 -13.43 -7.62
N VAL A 188 27.01 -14.53 -8.33
CA VAL A 188 26.62 -15.89 -7.92
C VAL A 188 27.27 -16.30 -6.59
N LYS A 189 28.56 -15.95 -6.37
CA LYS A 189 29.22 -16.13 -5.06
C LYS A 189 28.46 -15.41 -3.94
N GLN A 190 28.15 -14.13 -4.13
CA GLN A 190 27.44 -13.30 -3.15
C GLN A 190 26.02 -13.80 -2.85
N LEU A 191 25.35 -14.42 -3.83
CA LEU A 191 23.99 -14.97 -3.69
C LEU A 191 23.96 -16.35 -3.01
N ILE A 192 25.02 -17.17 -3.14
CA ILE A 192 25.10 -18.51 -2.53
C ILE A 192 25.64 -18.42 -1.10
N ALA A 193 26.67 -17.61 -0.85
CA ALA A 193 27.41 -17.59 0.41
C ALA A 193 26.53 -17.49 1.68
N PRO A 194 25.43 -16.69 1.74
CA PRO A 194 24.57 -16.63 2.92
C PRO A 194 23.94 -17.96 3.37
N TYR A 195 23.83 -18.94 2.46
CA TYR A 195 23.12 -20.21 2.62
C TYR A 195 24.03 -21.43 2.84
N VAL A 196 25.34 -21.29 2.68
CA VAL A 196 26.28 -22.39 2.95
C VAL A 196 26.50 -22.51 4.47
N GLN A 197 26.42 -23.73 4.99
CA GLN A 197 26.69 -24.03 6.40
C GLN A 197 28.19 -23.87 6.71
N ALA A 198 28.52 -23.30 7.87
CA ALA A 198 29.90 -23.07 8.31
C ALA A 198 30.61 -24.34 8.86
N ASP A 199 30.13 -25.51 8.48
CA ASP A 199 30.75 -26.80 8.81
C ASP A 199 32.01 -27.02 7.96
N ALA A 200 33.00 -27.73 8.51
CA ALA A 200 34.32 -27.86 7.90
C ALA A 200 34.37 -28.67 6.59
N ASP A 201 33.31 -29.43 6.27
CA ASP A 201 33.18 -30.23 5.04
C ASP A 201 31.68 -30.42 4.71
N PRO A 202 30.98 -29.42 4.12
CA PRO A 202 29.54 -29.51 3.87
C PRO A 202 29.24 -30.53 2.76
N ASP A 203 28.42 -31.53 3.09
CA ASP A 203 28.05 -32.62 2.18
C ASP A 203 27.34 -32.14 0.90
N GLN A 204 27.36 -32.99 -0.13
CA GLN A 204 26.79 -32.70 -1.46
C GLN A 204 25.31 -32.27 -1.39
N GLU A 205 24.52 -32.87 -0.50
CA GLU A 205 23.10 -32.51 -0.29
C GLU A 205 22.94 -31.11 0.31
N ALA A 206 23.80 -30.71 1.25
CA ALA A 206 23.79 -29.37 1.85
C ALA A 206 24.19 -28.30 0.83
N LEU A 207 25.15 -28.61 -0.08
CA LEU A 207 25.53 -27.70 -1.16
C LEU A 207 24.43 -27.54 -2.23
N VAL A 208 23.71 -28.62 -2.59
CA VAL A 208 22.53 -28.52 -3.46
C VAL A 208 21.43 -27.69 -2.78
N ALA A 209 21.18 -27.91 -1.49
CA ALA A 209 20.21 -27.12 -0.72
C ALA A 209 20.60 -25.63 -0.62
N ALA A 210 21.90 -25.31 -0.51
CA ALA A 210 22.36 -23.92 -0.53
C ALA A 210 22.06 -23.24 -1.89
N VAL A 211 22.24 -23.94 -3.01
CA VAL A 211 21.90 -23.42 -4.35
C VAL A 211 20.38 -23.32 -4.56
N ASP A 212 19.58 -24.27 -4.07
CA ASP A 212 18.11 -24.20 -4.16
C ASP A 212 17.52 -23.06 -3.31
N ASN A 213 18.11 -22.80 -2.14
CA ASN A 213 17.80 -21.62 -1.34
C ASN A 213 18.26 -20.32 -2.03
N SER A 214 19.41 -20.33 -2.72
CA SER A 214 19.93 -19.17 -3.46
C SER A 214 19.06 -18.82 -4.68
N LEU A 215 18.63 -19.80 -5.47
CA LEU A 215 17.64 -19.64 -6.54
C LEU A 215 16.34 -19.00 -6.01
N SER A 216 15.81 -19.57 -4.92
CA SER A 216 14.59 -19.08 -4.27
C SER A 216 14.76 -17.70 -3.63
N GLY A 217 15.94 -17.38 -3.10
CA GLY A 217 16.27 -16.07 -2.55
C GLY A 217 16.31 -15.01 -3.66
N THR A 218 17.04 -15.31 -4.74
CA THR A 218 17.22 -14.43 -5.90
C THR A 218 15.91 -14.13 -6.61
N MET A 219 15.10 -15.16 -6.92
CA MET A 219 13.80 -14.97 -7.57
C MET A 219 12.85 -14.13 -6.71
N ARG A 220 12.74 -14.41 -5.40
CA ARG A 220 11.89 -13.60 -4.51
C ARG A 220 12.41 -12.16 -4.40
N SER A 221 13.73 -11.96 -4.38
CA SER A 221 14.33 -10.62 -4.38
C SER A 221 14.05 -9.85 -5.68
N LEU A 222 13.98 -10.53 -6.84
CA LEU A 222 13.59 -9.95 -8.12
C LEU A 222 12.11 -9.54 -8.11
N LEU A 223 11.21 -10.50 -7.84
CA LEU A 223 9.76 -10.31 -7.80
C LEU A 223 9.32 -9.24 -6.79
N HIS A 224 10.11 -9.00 -5.74
CA HIS A 224 9.85 -8.00 -4.70
C HIS A 224 10.68 -6.71 -4.87
N GLN A 225 11.30 -6.48 -6.03
CA GLN A 225 11.82 -5.16 -6.40
C GLN A 225 10.66 -4.17 -6.62
N ALA A 226 10.75 -2.98 -6.02
CA ALA A 226 9.65 -2.02 -6.02
C ALA A 226 9.24 -1.56 -7.44
N ASP A 227 10.21 -1.29 -8.32
CA ASP A 227 9.93 -0.86 -9.69
C ASP A 227 9.43 -2.03 -10.58
N PHE A 228 9.89 -3.28 -10.35
CA PHE A 228 9.32 -4.47 -10.99
C PHE A 228 7.85 -4.66 -10.58
N GLN A 229 7.54 -4.60 -9.29
CA GLN A 229 6.16 -4.69 -8.79
C GLN A 229 5.26 -3.54 -9.27
N ALA A 230 5.81 -2.34 -9.47
CA ALA A 230 5.04 -1.25 -10.06
C ALA A 230 4.62 -1.55 -11.50
N MET A 231 5.53 -2.15 -12.29
CA MET A 231 5.25 -2.58 -13.66
C MET A 231 4.31 -3.79 -13.70
N GLU A 232 4.56 -4.82 -12.88
CA GLU A 232 3.70 -6.02 -12.80
C GLU A 232 2.27 -5.64 -12.34
N SER A 233 2.14 -4.77 -11.33
CA SER A 233 0.82 -4.40 -10.78
C SER A 233 -0.01 -3.53 -11.73
N ILE A 234 0.60 -2.62 -12.49
CA ILE A 234 -0.17 -1.81 -13.45
C ILE A 234 -0.63 -2.67 -14.64
N TRP A 235 0.22 -3.55 -15.19
CA TRP A 235 -0.14 -4.39 -16.32
C TRP A 235 -1.10 -5.52 -15.96
N ARG A 236 -0.92 -6.23 -14.83
CA ARG A 236 -1.96 -7.14 -14.31
C ARG A 236 -3.24 -6.40 -13.92
N GLY A 237 -3.16 -5.10 -13.61
CA GLY A 237 -4.32 -4.24 -13.43
C GLY A 237 -5.10 -3.98 -14.72
N VAL A 238 -4.39 -3.78 -15.85
CA VAL A 238 -5.01 -3.68 -17.19
C VAL A 238 -5.61 -5.02 -17.60
N ASP A 239 -4.89 -6.13 -17.42
CA ASP A 239 -5.36 -7.49 -17.68
C ASP A 239 -6.67 -7.82 -16.92
N LEU A 240 -6.72 -7.50 -15.63
CA LEU A 240 -7.92 -7.64 -14.81
C LEU A 240 -9.11 -6.84 -15.38
N LEU A 241 -8.86 -5.62 -15.87
CA LEU A 241 -9.90 -4.78 -16.48
C LEU A 241 -10.35 -5.34 -17.84
N THR A 242 -9.44 -5.75 -18.72
CA THR A 242 -9.80 -6.24 -20.07
C THR A 242 -10.50 -7.60 -20.02
N ARG A 243 -10.11 -8.51 -19.10
CA ARG A 243 -10.79 -9.80 -18.91
C ARG A 243 -12.15 -9.70 -18.26
N ARG A 244 -12.41 -8.69 -17.41
CA ARG A 244 -13.67 -8.51 -16.66
C ARG A 244 -14.62 -7.45 -17.24
N LEU A 245 -14.27 -6.82 -18.37
CA LEU A 245 -15.10 -5.84 -19.09
C LEU A 245 -15.26 -6.19 -20.57
N GLU A 246 -16.49 -6.42 -21.01
CA GLU A 246 -16.83 -6.57 -22.43
C GLU A 246 -16.70 -5.21 -23.16
N THR A 247 -15.49 -4.85 -23.60
CA THR A 247 -15.25 -3.62 -24.37
C THR A 247 -15.66 -3.80 -25.84
N ASP A 248 -16.20 -2.76 -26.46
CA ASP A 248 -16.77 -2.83 -27.81
C ASP A 248 -16.64 -1.48 -28.56
N SER A 249 -17.60 -1.18 -29.45
CA SER A 249 -17.83 0.16 -30.01
C SER A 249 -18.33 1.20 -28.98
N SER A 250 -19.00 0.77 -27.91
CA SER A 250 -19.67 1.62 -26.92
C SER A 250 -18.89 1.73 -25.60
N LEU A 251 -18.50 0.62 -24.96
CA LEU A 251 -17.59 0.63 -23.81
C LEU A 251 -16.14 0.58 -24.29
N GLN A 252 -15.29 1.50 -23.83
CA GLN A 252 -13.87 1.56 -24.22
C GLN A 252 -12.98 1.81 -23.00
N LEU A 253 -11.93 1.02 -22.85
CA LEU A 253 -10.79 1.31 -21.98
C LEU A 253 -9.70 1.98 -22.82
N VAL A 254 -9.14 3.08 -22.32
CA VAL A 254 -8.02 3.78 -22.97
C VAL A 254 -6.93 4.15 -21.98
N LEU A 255 -5.69 3.77 -22.30
CA LEU A 255 -4.51 4.06 -21.52
C LEU A 255 -3.91 5.42 -21.91
N TYR A 256 -3.50 6.18 -20.91
CA TYR A 256 -2.69 7.40 -21.04
C TYR A 256 -1.40 7.18 -20.24
N ASP A 257 -0.31 6.93 -20.96
CA ASP A 257 1.04 6.81 -20.43
C ASP A 257 1.52 8.16 -19.89
N VAL A 258 1.51 8.31 -18.57
CA VAL A 258 1.85 9.52 -17.78
C VAL A 258 2.33 9.07 -16.40
N SER A 259 3.55 9.43 -15.98
CA SER A 259 4.04 9.05 -14.65
C SER A 259 3.51 9.94 -13.52
N ALA A 260 3.58 9.47 -12.28
CA ALA A 260 3.27 10.29 -11.10
C ALA A 260 4.21 11.51 -10.97
N GLU A 261 5.48 11.39 -11.38
CA GLU A 261 6.43 12.51 -11.43
C GLU A 261 6.02 13.55 -12.50
N GLU A 262 5.61 13.10 -13.70
CA GLU A 262 5.17 13.97 -14.80
C GLU A 262 3.88 14.74 -14.47
N LEU A 263 2.87 14.05 -13.92
CA LEU A 263 1.62 14.67 -13.51
C LEU A 263 1.83 15.71 -12.40
N ALA A 264 2.73 15.43 -11.45
CA ALA A 264 3.06 16.37 -10.39
C ALA A 264 3.82 17.59 -10.93
N ALA A 265 4.76 17.40 -11.86
CA ALA A 265 5.51 18.50 -12.47
C ALA A 265 4.62 19.41 -13.33
N ASP A 266 3.89 18.85 -14.30
CA ASP A 266 3.05 19.59 -15.25
C ASP A 266 2.00 20.48 -14.55
N LEU A 267 1.40 19.98 -13.47
CA LEU A 267 0.43 20.74 -12.69
C LEU A 267 1.05 21.72 -11.68
N SER A 268 2.36 21.63 -11.40
CA SER A 268 3.09 22.56 -10.53
C SER A 268 3.77 23.69 -11.29
N GLU A 269 4.09 23.49 -12.58
CA GLU A 269 4.74 24.50 -13.43
C GLU A 269 3.80 25.65 -13.85
N VAL A 270 2.48 25.50 -13.74
CA VAL A 270 1.49 26.50 -14.19
C VAL A 270 0.48 26.90 -13.10
N ASP A 271 0.13 28.19 -13.05
CA ASP A 271 -1.04 28.70 -12.30
C ASP A 271 -2.33 28.66 -13.12
N SER A 272 -2.22 28.72 -14.45
CA SER A 272 -3.32 28.57 -15.40
C SER A 272 -3.36 27.12 -15.85
N LEU A 273 -4.34 26.36 -15.36
CA LEU A 273 -4.45 24.93 -15.65
C LEU A 273 -4.78 24.68 -17.14
N GLU A 274 -5.32 25.67 -17.86
CA GLU A 274 -5.54 25.62 -19.31
C GLU A 274 -4.23 25.46 -20.11
N ASP A 275 -3.11 25.94 -19.56
CA ASP A 275 -1.79 25.83 -20.18
C ASP A 275 -1.08 24.48 -19.92
N SER A 276 -1.57 23.68 -18.96
CA SER A 276 -1.00 22.37 -18.61
C SER A 276 -1.17 21.32 -19.73
N GLY A 277 -0.21 20.40 -19.83
CA GLY A 277 -0.29 19.27 -20.74
C GLY A 277 -1.46 18.35 -20.42
N LEU A 278 -1.72 18.12 -19.13
CA LEU A 278 -2.81 17.28 -18.65
C LEU A 278 -4.20 17.84 -19.03
N TYR A 279 -4.41 19.16 -18.97
CA TYR A 279 -5.67 19.77 -19.42
C TYR A 279 -5.87 19.61 -20.93
N LYS A 280 -4.83 19.89 -21.73
CA LYS A 280 -4.86 19.72 -23.19
C LYS A 280 -5.19 18.27 -23.58
N LEU A 281 -4.57 17.31 -22.87
CA LEU A 281 -4.70 15.87 -23.08
C LEU A 281 -6.09 15.31 -22.67
N LEU A 282 -6.67 15.78 -21.56
CA LEU A 282 -7.92 15.23 -21.00
C LEU A 282 -9.19 16.04 -21.31
N VAL A 283 -9.07 17.35 -21.59
CA VAL A 283 -10.21 18.26 -21.84
C VAL A 283 -10.28 18.68 -23.29
N GLU A 284 -9.21 19.25 -23.86
CA GLU A 284 -9.25 19.80 -25.22
C GLU A 284 -9.29 18.71 -26.29
N GLN A 285 -8.36 17.74 -26.25
CA GLN A 285 -8.27 16.71 -27.28
C GLN A 285 -9.52 15.81 -27.40
N PRO A 286 -10.13 15.29 -26.32
CA PRO A 286 -11.32 14.43 -26.43
C PRO A 286 -12.57 15.19 -26.93
N ALA A 287 -12.57 16.52 -26.84
CA ALA A 287 -13.61 17.37 -27.41
C ALA A 287 -13.33 17.75 -28.88
N MET A 288 -12.07 17.95 -29.25
CA MET A 288 -11.65 18.29 -30.61
C MET A 288 -11.65 17.08 -31.56
N ASP A 289 -11.28 15.89 -31.09
CA ASP A 289 -11.30 14.66 -31.89
C ASP A 289 -12.64 13.92 -31.77
N ALA A 290 -13.52 14.16 -32.75
CA ALA A 290 -14.80 13.47 -32.87
C ALA A 290 -14.71 11.97 -33.15
N SER A 291 -13.53 11.42 -33.48
CA SER A 291 -13.30 9.98 -33.56
C SER A 291 -13.03 9.35 -32.18
N GLN A 292 -12.55 10.15 -31.22
CA GLN A 292 -12.31 9.77 -29.83
C GLN A 292 -13.60 9.94 -29.01
N GLY A 293 -14.11 11.17 -28.91
CA GLY A 293 -15.25 11.54 -28.07
C GLY A 293 -14.89 11.71 -26.59
N SER A 294 -15.77 12.37 -25.82
CA SER A 294 -15.51 12.74 -24.42
C SER A 294 -15.26 11.53 -23.50
N LEU A 295 -14.40 11.72 -22.50
CA LEU A 295 -14.24 10.75 -21.41
C LEU A 295 -15.50 10.67 -20.54
N ALA A 296 -15.72 9.50 -19.95
CA ALA A 296 -16.81 9.20 -19.03
C ALA A 296 -16.33 9.13 -17.56
N ALA A 297 -15.10 8.64 -17.36
CA ALA A 297 -14.36 8.67 -16.09
C ALA A 297 -12.86 8.63 -16.36
N ILE A 298 -12.08 9.08 -15.40
CA ILE A 298 -10.62 9.16 -15.42
C ILE A 298 -10.10 8.42 -14.17
N LEU A 299 -9.27 7.40 -14.37
CA LEU A 299 -8.72 6.57 -13.32
C LEU A 299 -7.21 6.85 -13.25
N GLY A 300 -6.74 7.47 -12.17
CA GLY A 300 -5.32 7.60 -11.88
C GLY A 300 -4.81 6.33 -11.17
N HIS A 301 -3.91 5.59 -11.81
CA HIS A 301 -3.18 4.48 -11.19
C HIS A 301 -2.01 5.01 -10.33
N TYR A 302 -2.33 5.93 -9.42
CA TYR A 302 -1.38 6.60 -8.54
C TYR A 302 -1.76 6.41 -7.07
N VAL A 303 -0.78 6.54 -6.19
CA VAL A 303 -0.96 6.58 -4.74
C VAL A 303 -0.53 7.96 -4.23
N PHE A 304 -1.51 8.76 -3.83
CA PHE A 304 -1.30 10.01 -3.09
C PHE A 304 -1.13 9.71 -1.59
N ASP A 305 -0.65 10.67 -0.82
CA ASP A 305 -0.54 10.58 0.65
C ASP A 305 -1.13 11.85 1.29
N GLU A 306 -1.49 11.81 2.59
CA GLU A 306 -2.22 12.89 3.27
C GLU A 306 -1.31 14.05 3.70
N THR A 307 -0.67 14.71 2.71
CA THR A 307 0.29 15.82 2.89
C THR A 307 -0.16 17.08 2.14
N PRO A 308 0.05 18.31 2.66
CA PRO A 308 -0.53 19.53 2.07
C PRO A 308 -0.24 19.75 0.57
N PRO A 309 0.96 19.45 0.03
CA PRO A 309 1.22 19.51 -1.42
C PRO A 309 0.33 18.56 -2.24
N HIS A 310 0.03 17.37 -1.71
CA HIS A 310 -0.89 16.44 -2.36
C HIS A 310 -2.34 16.92 -2.34
N ALA A 311 -2.80 17.63 -1.29
CA ALA A 311 -4.10 18.28 -1.33
C ALA A 311 -4.16 19.36 -2.42
N GLU A 312 -3.11 20.18 -2.56
CA GLU A 312 -3.04 21.17 -3.63
C GLU A 312 -3.12 20.51 -5.02
N LEU A 313 -2.30 19.48 -5.25
CA LEU A 313 -2.27 18.74 -6.51
C LEU A 313 -3.62 18.06 -6.80
N LEU A 314 -4.25 17.43 -5.81
CA LEU A 314 -5.59 16.83 -5.92
C LEU A 314 -6.67 17.88 -6.24
N GLY A 315 -6.57 19.10 -5.69
CA GLY A 315 -7.50 20.19 -6.01
C GLY A 315 -7.30 20.78 -7.41
N ARG A 316 -6.05 20.81 -7.91
CA ARG A 316 -5.74 21.13 -9.31
C ARG A 316 -6.34 20.07 -10.26
N ILE A 317 -6.16 18.78 -9.96
CA ILE A 317 -6.75 17.66 -10.72
C ILE A 317 -8.28 17.72 -10.69
N ALA A 318 -8.90 17.99 -9.54
CA ALA A 318 -10.35 18.06 -9.40
C ALA A 318 -10.97 19.11 -10.33
N LYS A 319 -10.31 20.26 -10.54
CA LYS A 319 -10.74 21.27 -11.52
C LYS A 319 -10.65 20.80 -12.97
N ILE A 320 -9.60 20.07 -13.33
CA ILE A 320 -9.46 19.48 -14.67
C ILE A 320 -10.54 18.41 -14.90
N ALA A 321 -10.80 17.56 -13.91
CA ALA A 321 -11.89 16.57 -13.94
C ALA A 321 -13.28 17.22 -14.08
N ALA A 322 -13.52 18.33 -13.37
CA ALA A 322 -14.73 19.12 -13.50
C ALA A 322 -14.89 19.75 -14.90
N ALA A 323 -13.79 20.23 -15.50
CA ALA A 323 -13.76 20.77 -16.86
C ALA A 323 -13.97 19.70 -17.95
N ALA A 324 -13.49 18.47 -17.71
CA ALA A 324 -13.74 17.29 -18.56
C ALA A 324 -15.18 16.74 -18.41
N GLU A 325 -15.94 17.21 -17.42
CA GLU A 325 -17.22 16.62 -17.00
C GLU A 325 -17.14 15.09 -16.76
N ALA A 326 -16.00 14.63 -16.20
CA ALA A 326 -15.68 13.23 -15.96
C ALA A 326 -14.86 13.11 -14.66
N PRO A 327 -15.25 12.26 -13.69
CA PRO A 327 -14.57 12.21 -12.39
C PRO A 327 -13.17 11.62 -12.48
N PHE A 328 -12.29 12.10 -11.60
CA PHE A 328 -10.99 11.54 -11.34
C PHE A 328 -11.04 10.64 -10.10
N VAL A 329 -10.68 9.37 -10.26
CA VAL A 329 -10.59 8.40 -9.15
C VAL A 329 -9.15 7.93 -9.06
N THR A 330 -8.57 7.87 -7.88
CA THR A 330 -7.19 7.40 -7.63
C THR A 330 -7.10 6.73 -6.26
N SER A 331 -5.94 6.22 -5.82
CA SER A 331 -5.75 5.76 -4.43
C SER A 331 -5.09 6.81 -3.53
N ILE A 332 -5.35 6.67 -2.22
CA ILE A 332 -4.57 7.30 -1.14
C ILE A 332 -3.84 6.22 -0.33
N SER A 333 -2.67 6.57 0.21
CA SER A 333 -1.79 5.68 0.95
C SER A 333 -2.47 5.08 2.18
N LYS A 334 -2.19 3.80 2.44
CA LYS A 334 -2.72 3.07 3.60
C LYS A 334 -2.28 3.65 4.96
N HIS A 335 -1.29 4.55 5.00
CA HIS A 335 -0.90 5.25 6.22
C HIS A 335 -2.04 6.03 6.88
N VAL A 336 -3.07 6.44 6.12
CA VAL A 336 -4.30 7.04 6.70
C VAL A 336 -5.08 6.06 7.60
N LEU A 337 -4.83 4.75 7.47
CA LEU A 337 -5.45 3.67 8.26
C LEU A 337 -4.65 3.29 9.51
N ASP A 338 -3.44 3.80 9.67
CA ASP A 338 -2.53 3.47 10.78
C ASP A 338 -2.66 4.44 11.97
N ARG A 339 -3.39 5.56 11.78
CA ARG A 339 -3.71 6.55 12.82
C ARG A 339 -4.43 5.92 14.00
N LYS A 340 -3.96 6.22 15.21
CA LYS A 340 -4.54 5.75 16.46
C LYS A 340 -5.85 6.46 16.76
N LYS A 341 -6.73 5.81 17.52
CA LYS A 341 -8.02 6.39 17.92
C LYS A 341 -7.81 7.65 18.77
N GLY A 342 -8.14 8.82 18.22
CA GLY A 342 -7.96 10.13 18.88
C GLY A 342 -6.67 10.85 18.48
N GLU A 343 -5.90 10.30 17.54
CA GLU A 343 -4.79 10.98 16.89
C GLU A 343 -5.35 11.93 15.80
N GLU A 344 -5.30 13.24 16.06
CA GLU A 344 -5.70 14.25 15.08
C GLU A 344 -4.57 14.48 14.06
N PRO A 345 -4.89 14.64 12.76
CA PRO A 345 -3.89 15.02 11.76
C PRO A 345 -3.26 16.38 12.10
N HIS A 346 -1.98 16.55 11.77
CA HIS A 346 -1.26 17.81 12.00
C HIS A 346 -2.05 18.99 11.41
N PRO A 347 -2.19 20.15 12.10
CA PRO A 347 -3.15 21.19 11.71
C PRO A 347 -3.05 21.70 10.26
N LEU A 348 -1.86 21.71 9.66
CA LEU A 348 -1.69 22.08 8.25
C LEU A 348 -2.25 21.02 7.27
N VAL A 349 -2.21 19.73 7.63
CA VAL A 349 -2.87 18.65 6.89
C VAL A 349 -4.39 18.81 7.00
N ALA A 350 -4.89 19.10 8.21
CA ALA A 350 -6.31 19.33 8.44
C ALA A 350 -6.85 20.56 7.68
N GLU A 351 -6.12 21.70 7.71
CA GLU A 351 -6.44 22.92 6.96
C GLU A 351 -6.46 22.63 5.44
N ALA A 352 -5.45 21.93 4.92
CA ALA A 352 -5.38 21.57 3.50
C ALA A 352 -6.50 20.60 3.06
N TRP A 353 -6.81 19.54 3.84
CA TRP A 353 -7.88 18.61 3.51
C TRP A 353 -9.27 19.21 3.66
N SER A 354 -9.51 20.12 4.61
CA SER A 354 -10.79 20.85 4.67
C SER A 354 -10.95 21.73 3.43
N THR A 355 -9.92 22.50 3.09
CA THR A 355 -9.93 23.37 1.90
C THR A 355 -10.14 22.57 0.61
N LEU A 356 -9.54 21.37 0.49
CA LEU A 356 -9.80 20.44 -0.63
C LEU A 356 -11.24 19.92 -0.64
N LYS A 357 -11.83 19.59 0.51
CA LYS A 357 -13.23 19.11 0.59
C LYS A 357 -14.25 20.20 0.26
N GLU A 358 -13.90 21.46 0.50
CA GLU A 358 -14.79 22.62 0.35
C GLU A 358 -14.90 23.16 -1.08
N ILE A 359 -13.96 22.87 -1.99
CA ILE A 359 -14.08 23.34 -3.38
C ILE A 359 -15.21 22.63 -4.16
N PRO A 360 -16.01 23.36 -4.98
CA PRO A 360 -17.13 22.78 -5.73
C PRO A 360 -16.76 21.63 -6.68
N GLU A 361 -15.50 21.56 -7.10
CA GLU A 361 -14.98 20.59 -8.04
C GLU A 361 -14.64 19.24 -7.38
N SER A 362 -14.40 19.18 -6.07
CA SER A 362 -14.07 17.95 -5.35
C SER A 362 -15.20 16.91 -5.28
N LYS A 363 -16.39 17.24 -5.79
CA LYS A 363 -17.45 16.27 -6.11
C LYS A 363 -17.11 15.33 -7.28
N TYR A 364 -16.11 15.69 -8.09
CA TYR A 364 -15.56 14.87 -9.18
C TYR A 364 -14.30 14.09 -8.76
N LEU A 365 -13.80 14.27 -7.53
CA LEU A 365 -12.63 13.56 -7.03
C LEU A 365 -13.04 12.42 -6.10
N ALA A 366 -12.46 11.24 -6.25
CA ALA A 366 -12.58 10.13 -5.30
C ALA A 366 -11.23 9.45 -5.01
N LEU A 367 -11.06 9.00 -3.77
CA LEU A 367 -9.83 8.38 -3.27
C LEU A 367 -10.15 6.99 -2.71
N THR A 368 -9.57 5.94 -3.27
CA THR A 368 -9.72 4.55 -2.83
C THR A 368 -8.61 4.16 -1.83
N VAL A 369 -8.94 3.34 -0.82
CA VAL A 369 -7.96 2.78 0.13
C VAL A 369 -8.54 1.53 0.81
N PRO A 370 -7.77 0.46 1.09
CA PRO A 370 -6.38 0.23 0.72
C PRO A 370 -6.30 -0.49 -0.66
N GLN A 371 -5.29 -1.35 -0.87
CA GLN A 371 -5.08 -2.09 -2.11
C GLN A 371 -5.72 -3.50 -2.04
N PHE A 372 -5.77 -4.20 -3.17
CA PHE A 372 -6.32 -5.57 -3.28
C PHE A 372 -5.36 -6.52 -4.00
N LEU A 373 -5.48 -7.83 -3.76
CA LEU A 373 -4.53 -8.83 -4.28
C LEU A 373 -4.75 -9.07 -5.79
N LEU A 374 -3.70 -8.91 -6.60
CA LEU A 374 -3.78 -9.06 -8.07
C LEU A 374 -3.53 -10.48 -8.59
N ARG A 375 -2.62 -11.22 -7.96
CA ARG A 375 -2.35 -12.64 -8.23
C ARG A 375 -2.09 -13.39 -6.93
N LEU A 376 -2.18 -14.71 -6.98
CA LEU A 376 -1.63 -15.54 -5.90
C LEU A 376 -0.10 -15.42 -5.89
N PRO A 377 0.55 -15.62 -4.73
CA PRO A 377 1.99 -15.84 -4.70
C PRO A 377 2.33 -17.18 -5.38
N TYR A 378 3.43 -17.21 -6.11
CA TYR A 378 3.91 -18.44 -6.76
C TYR A 378 4.26 -19.50 -5.72
N GLY A 379 3.97 -20.77 -6.02
CA GLY A 379 4.12 -21.87 -5.07
C GLY A 379 3.42 -23.15 -5.51
N LYS A 380 3.88 -24.30 -5.00
CA LYS A 380 3.45 -25.64 -5.44
C LYS A 380 1.97 -25.95 -5.21
N LYS A 381 1.30 -25.17 -4.34
CA LYS A 381 -0.13 -25.29 -4.03
C LYS A 381 -0.99 -24.18 -4.64
N SER A 382 -0.39 -23.17 -5.27
CA SER A 382 -1.06 -22.00 -5.84
C SER A 382 -0.81 -21.93 -7.34
N ASP A 383 0.34 -21.38 -7.72
CA ASP A 383 0.75 -21.14 -9.11
C ASP A 383 2.19 -21.66 -9.26
N PRO A 384 2.39 -22.88 -9.81
CA PRO A 384 3.66 -23.59 -9.73
C PRO A 384 4.67 -23.13 -10.78
N VAL A 385 5.94 -23.03 -10.37
CA VAL A 385 7.09 -22.78 -11.26
C VAL A 385 7.70 -24.11 -11.69
N ASP A 386 7.96 -24.27 -12.99
CA ASP A 386 8.48 -25.53 -13.56
C ASP A 386 10.02 -25.60 -13.55
N ALA A 387 10.71 -24.46 -13.67
CA ALA A 387 12.17 -24.39 -13.79
C ALA A 387 12.92 -24.83 -12.51
N PHE A 388 12.37 -24.54 -11.33
CA PHE A 388 12.89 -25.01 -10.04
C PHE A 388 11.80 -24.97 -8.95
N ALA A 389 12.04 -25.68 -7.84
CA ALA A 389 11.10 -25.71 -6.72
C ALA A 389 11.08 -24.35 -5.98
N PHE A 390 10.04 -23.56 -6.23
CA PHE A 390 9.87 -22.20 -5.67
C PHE A 390 8.60 -22.08 -4.82
N GLU A 391 8.68 -21.23 -3.79
CA GLU A 391 7.56 -20.74 -2.98
C GLU A 391 7.82 -19.26 -2.69
N GLU A 392 7.05 -18.35 -3.28
CA GLU A 392 7.25 -16.89 -3.14
C GLU A 392 6.89 -16.40 -1.74
N PHE A 393 5.76 -16.88 -1.20
CA PHE A 393 5.26 -16.48 0.10
C PHE A 393 6.16 -16.97 1.25
N THR A 394 6.36 -16.12 2.26
CA THR A 394 7.01 -16.50 3.51
C THR A 394 6.21 -15.95 4.69
N ALA A 395 6.19 -16.65 5.83
CA ALA A 395 5.52 -16.16 7.03
C ALA A 395 6.14 -14.82 7.52
N GLN A 396 7.44 -14.63 7.28
CA GLN A 396 8.21 -13.44 7.64
C GLN A 396 7.85 -12.21 6.78
N SER A 397 7.48 -12.41 5.51
CA SER A 397 6.94 -11.34 4.66
C SER A 397 5.44 -11.13 4.88
N GLY A 398 4.69 -12.21 5.12
CA GLY A 398 3.24 -12.20 5.20
C GLY A 398 2.62 -11.48 3.99
N VAL A 399 1.60 -10.66 4.25
CA VAL A 399 0.95 -9.81 3.24
C VAL A 399 1.88 -8.78 2.58
N SER A 400 3.06 -8.47 3.12
CA SER A 400 3.97 -7.51 2.47
C SER A 400 4.75 -8.10 1.28
N GLY A 401 4.83 -9.43 1.17
CA GLY A 401 5.48 -10.15 0.06
C GLY A 401 4.48 -10.62 -1.00
N MET A 402 3.49 -9.79 -1.34
CA MET A 402 2.40 -10.10 -2.28
C MET A 402 2.22 -8.94 -3.28
N LEU A 403 1.66 -9.22 -4.46
CA LEU A 403 1.42 -8.20 -5.49
C LEU A 403 0.07 -7.50 -5.32
N TRP A 404 0.11 -6.21 -5.00
CA TRP A 404 -1.07 -5.40 -4.65
C TRP A 404 -1.48 -4.42 -5.75
N GLY A 405 -2.73 -4.49 -6.19
CA GLY A 405 -3.34 -3.61 -7.18
C GLY A 405 -3.99 -2.37 -6.58
N ASN A 406 -3.93 -1.26 -7.33
CA ASN A 406 -4.52 0.02 -6.95
C ASN A 406 -6.05 -0.09 -6.92
N GLY A 407 -6.70 0.33 -5.83
CA GLY A 407 -8.16 0.21 -5.62
C GLY A 407 -9.00 0.88 -6.71
N VAL A 408 -8.42 1.82 -7.48
CA VAL A 408 -9.02 2.45 -8.65
C VAL A 408 -9.50 1.45 -9.71
N LEU A 409 -8.83 0.30 -9.85
CA LEU A 409 -9.16 -0.74 -10.82
C LEU A 409 -10.54 -1.35 -10.55
N LEU A 410 -10.87 -1.58 -9.27
CA LEU A 410 -12.20 -2.05 -8.85
C LEU A 410 -13.28 -1.00 -9.12
N PHE A 411 -12.94 0.30 -9.05
CA PHE A 411 -13.85 1.37 -9.44
C PHE A 411 -14.05 1.42 -10.97
N GLY A 412 -13.01 1.10 -11.76
CA GLY A 412 -13.11 0.87 -13.20
C GLY A 412 -14.05 -0.28 -13.56
N LEU A 413 -13.92 -1.42 -12.87
CA LEU A 413 -14.87 -2.55 -12.98
C LEU A 413 -16.29 -2.12 -12.62
N MET A 414 -16.47 -1.42 -11.49
CA MET A 414 -17.78 -0.90 -11.06
C MET A 414 -18.45 -0.07 -12.15
N LEU A 415 -17.70 0.85 -12.78
CA LEU A 415 -18.22 1.72 -13.83
C LEU A 415 -18.54 0.95 -15.11
N GLY A 416 -17.62 0.14 -15.61
CA GLY A 416 -17.80 -0.61 -16.86
C GLY A 416 -18.93 -1.63 -16.77
N GLN A 417 -18.98 -2.43 -15.70
CA GLN A 417 -20.04 -3.43 -15.51
C GLN A 417 -21.41 -2.78 -15.29
N THR A 418 -21.50 -1.68 -14.52
CA THR A 418 -22.77 -0.96 -14.34
C THR A 418 -23.23 -0.32 -15.65
N TYR A 419 -22.33 0.22 -16.47
CA TYR A 419 -22.66 0.72 -17.81
C TYR A 419 -23.20 -0.40 -18.71
N SER A 420 -22.50 -1.54 -18.80
CA SER A 420 -22.93 -2.67 -19.64
C SER A 420 -24.28 -3.25 -19.20
N ALA A 421 -24.55 -3.30 -17.90
CA ALA A 421 -25.81 -3.83 -17.36
C ALA A 421 -27.03 -2.89 -17.52
N GLN A 422 -26.83 -1.56 -17.56
CA GLN A 422 -27.93 -0.58 -17.42
C GLN A 422 -28.01 0.44 -18.57
N GLY A 423 -26.89 0.73 -19.22
CA GLY A 423 -26.71 1.84 -20.16
C GLY A 423 -26.73 3.21 -19.49
N LEU A 424 -25.90 4.14 -19.99
CA LEU A 424 -25.66 5.48 -19.42
C LEU A 424 -26.90 6.21 -18.89
N LYS A 425 -28.02 6.18 -19.62
CA LYS A 425 -29.27 6.89 -19.27
C LYS A 425 -30.02 6.36 -18.04
N LYS A 426 -29.62 5.20 -17.52
CA LYS A 426 -30.17 4.57 -16.30
C LYS A 426 -29.09 4.22 -15.28
N MET A 427 -27.84 4.52 -15.59
CA MET A 427 -26.67 4.07 -14.84
C MET A 427 -26.73 4.58 -13.39
N GLN A 428 -26.74 3.66 -12.44
CA GLN A 428 -26.71 3.93 -11.00
C GLN A 428 -25.41 3.37 -10.41
N ILE A 429 -24.42 4.23 -10.21
CA ILE A 429 -23.19 3.84 -9.52
C ILE A 429 -23.53 3.32 -8.11
N GLY A 430 -22.82 2.31 -7.63
CA GLY A 430 -23.14 1.66 -6.35
C GLY A 430 -24.10 0.47 -6.45
N SER A 431 -24.70 0.20 -7.62
CA SER A 431 -25.59 -0.96 -7.83
C SER A 431 -24.83 -2.28 -8.05
N ILE A 432 -23.60 -2.23 -8.56
CA ILE A 432 -22.62 -3.33 -8.57
C ILE A 432 -21.43 -2.85 -7.74
N MET A 433 -21.08 -3.53 -6.65
CA MET A 433 -20.03 -3.08 -5.71
C MET A 433 -19.14 -4.20 -5.16
N SER A 434 -19.51 -5.47 -5.37
CA SER A 434 -18.72 -6.64 -4.98
C SER A 434 -18.13 -7.29 -6.22
N PHE A 435 -16.90 -7.77 -6.11
CA PHE A 435 -16.18 -8.51 -7.15
C PHE A 435 -15.70 -9.82 -6.55
N ASP A 436 -16.13 -10.92 -7.16
CA ASP A 436 -15.84 -12.31 -6.83
C ASP A 436 -14.67 -12.85 -7.66
N ASP A 437 -14.32 -14.13 -7.48
CA ASP A 437 -13.18 -14.81 -8.08
C ASP A 437 -11.85 -14.02 -7.94
N MET A 438 -11.68 -13.39 -6.77
CA MET A 438 -10.46 -12.68 -6.42
C MET A 438 -9.38 -13.66 -5.93
N PRO A 439 -8.08 -13.38 -6.17
CA PRO A 439 -6.99 -14.15 -5.58
C PRO A 439 -7.15 -14.21 -4.05
N PHE A 440 -7.17 -15.44 -3.51
CA PHE A 440 -7.47 -15.70 -2.11
C PHE A 440 -6.54 -16.80 -1.61
N TYR A 441 -5.64 -16.44 -0.70
CA TYR A 441 -4.52 -17.29 -0.29
C TYR A 441 -4.68 -17.77 1.16
N TYR A 442 -4.24 -19.01 1.40
CA TYR A 442 -4.21 -19.61 2.72
C TYR A 442 -2.75 -19.89 3.11
N CYS A 443 -2.39 -19.58 4.34
CA CYS A 443 -1.12 -19.98 4.94
C CYS A 443 -1.38 -20.72 6.25
N ASN A 444 -0.40 -21.49 6.71
CA ASN A 444 -0.39 -21.98 8.09
C ASN A 444 0.13 -20.86 8.99
N ASP A 445 -0.41 -20.73 10.20
CA ASP A 445 0.12 -19.85 11.25
C ASP A 445 1.26 -20.51 12.05
N ALA A 446 1.58 -19.96 13.23
CA ALA A 446 2.66 -20.44 14.08
C ALA A 446 2.34 -21.77 14.80
N ASP A 447 1.05 -22.01 15.09
CA ASP A 447 0.56 -23.23 15.72
C ASP A 447 0.29 -24.34 14.67
N GLY A 448 0.24 -23.94 13.39
CA GLY A 448 0.12 -24.82 12.23
C GLY A 448 -1.28 -24.83 11.60
N ASP A 449 -2.22 -24.04 12.14
CA ASP A 449 -3.60 -23.97 11.67
C ASP A 449 -3.70 -23.19 10.35
N GLN A 450 -4.61 -23.62 9.46
CA GLN A 450 -4.76 -23.04 8.13
C GLN A 450 -5.63 -21.77 8.18
N ILE A 451 -4.98 -20.61 8.23
CA ILE A 451 -5.63 -19.30 8.19
C ILE A 451 -5.79 -18.78 6.75
N ALA A 452 -6.90 -18.07 6.50
CA ALA A 452 -7.14 -17.39 5.23
C ALA A 452 -6.68 -15.93 5.33
N LEU A 453 -5.82 -15.50 4.40
CA LEU A 453 -5.39 -14.09 4.33
C LEU A 453 -6.44 -13.23 3.62
N PRO A 454 -6.57 -11.94 3.98
CA PRO A 454 -7.51 -11.03 3.33
C PRO A 454 -7.12 -10.77 1.86
N CYS A 455 -8.14 -10.56 1.02
CA CYS A 455 -7.98 -10.11 -0.36
C CYS A 455 -7.51 -8.63 -0.47
N THR A 456 -7.27 -7.96 0.66
CA THR A 456 -6.79 -6.58 0.78
C THR A 456 -5.62 -6.50 1.76
N ASP A 457 -4.62 -5.67 1.47
CA ASP A 457 -3.37 -5.59 2.24
C ASP A 457 -3.55 -5.02 3.67
N ARG A 458 -4.72 -4.43 3.92
CA ARG A 458 -5.26 -4.18 5.27
C ARG A 458 -6.71 -4.70 5.32
N LEU A 459 -7.01 -5.56 6.28
CA LEU A 459 -8.39 -5.93 6.59
C LEU A 459 -9.06 -4.80 7.38
N LEU A 460 -10.17 -4.25 6.87
CA LEU A 460 -10.89 -3.16 7.52
C LEU A 460 -12.03 -3.69 8.40
N SER A 461 -12.01 -3.36 9.70
CA SER A 461 -13.21 -3.51 10.53
C SER A 461 -14.31 -2.54 10.09
N GLN A 462 -15.58 -2.83 10.40
CA GLN A 462 -16.69 -1.92 10.09
C GLN A 462 -16.47 -0.50 10.66
N ARG A 463 -15.84 -0.39 11.83
CA ARG A 463 -15.48 0.90 12.45
C ARG A 463 -14.46 1.67 11.61
N MET A 464 -13.44 0.99 11.08
CA MET A 464 -12.46 1.60 10.17
C MET A 464 -13.11 1.99 8.84
N ALA A 465 -13.94 1.11 8.27
CA ALA A 465 -14.67 1.40 7.03
C ALA A 465 -15.54 2.66 7.14
N HIS A 466 -16.27 2.84 8.25
CA HIS A 466 -17.02 4.08 8.51
C HIS A 466 -16.08 5.30 8.65
N ALA A 467 -14.97 5.18 9.40
CA ALA A 467 -14.02 6.29 9.56
C ALA A 467 -13.35 6.71 8.23
N VAL A 468 -13.09 5.76 7.32
CA VAL A 468 -12.60 6.00 5.96
C VAL A 468 -13.64 6.76 5.12
N ILE A 469 -14.93 6.44 5.27
CA ILE A 469 -16.03 7.15 4.60
C ILE A 469 -16.20 8.57 5.17
N ASP A 470 -16.17 8.73 6.49
CA ASP A 470 -16.22 10.04 7.17
C ASP A 470 -14.99 10.92 6.81
N ALA A 471 -13.84 10.29 6.53
CA ALA A 471 -12.65 10.96 6.02
C ALA A 471 -12.78 11.42 4.55
N GLY A 472 -13.83 11.01 3.82
CA GLY A 472 -14.05 11.34 2.41
C GLY A 472 -13.39 10.37 1.42
N TYR A 473 -13.07 9.16 1.86
CA TYR A 473 -12.41 8.12 1.06
C TYR A 473 -13.36 6.93 0.83
N ILE A 474 -13.04 6.11 -0.17
CA ILE A 474 -13.76 4.89 -0.53
C ILE A 474 -13.02 3.68 0.04
N PRO A 475 -13.56 3.00 1.07
CA PRO A 475 -12.95 1.79 1.61
C PRO A 475 -13.08 0.62 0.62
N VAL A 476 -11.96 -0.05 0.33
CA VAL A 476 -11.92 -1.37 -0.29
C VAL A 476 -11.96 -2.42 0.83
N LEU A 477 -12.89 -3.38 0.73
CA LEU A 477 -13.20 -4.33 1.79
C LEU A 477 -12.97 -5.76 1.30
N SER A 478 -11.99 -6.49 1.85
CA SER A 478 -12.01 -7.95 1.78
C SER A 478 -13.19 -8.48 2.59
N ILE A 479 -13.97 -9.39 2.02
CA ILE A 479 -14.95 -10.16 2.80
C ILE A 479 -14.20 -11.29 3.51
N GLN A 480 -14.40 -11.45 4.82
CA GLN A 480 -13.67 -12.44 5.61
C GLN A 480 -14.07 -13.87 5.20
N GLY A 481 -13.09 -14.71 4.91
CA GLY A 481 -13.31 -16.10 4.52
C GLY A 481 -13.83 -16.31 3.09
N GLN A 482 -13.78 -15.29 2.21
CA GLN A 482 -14.31 -15.37 0.85
C GLN A 482 -13.36 -14.72 -0.17
N PRO A 483 -13.28 -15.22 -1.42
CA PRO A 483 -12.52 -14.64 -2.53
C PRO A 483 -13.26 -13.42 -3.13
N VAL A 484 -13.66 -12.47 -2.28
CA VAL A 484 -14.54 -11.35 -2.64
C VAL A 484 -13.96 -10.04 -2.07
N VAL A 485 -13.79 -9.05 -2.95
CA VAL A 485 -13.55 -7.66 -2.55
C VAL A 485 -14.78 -6.80 -2.83
N ARG A 486 -14.99 -5.77 -2.01
CA ARG A 486 -16.14 -4.88 -2.12
C ARG A 486 -15.76 -3.43 -1.92
N LEU A 487 -16.26 -2.56 -2.81
CA LEU A 487 -16.26 -1.12 -2.57
C LEU A 487 -17.34 -0.80 -1.51
N GLY A 488 -16.97 -0.06 -0.47
CA GLY A 488 -17.89 0.34 0.60
C GLY A 488 -18.60 1.68 0.38
N SER A 489 -18.26 2.43 -0.68
CA SER A 489 -18.79 3.78 -0.93
C SER A 489 -18.64 4.20 -2.40
N THR A 490 -19.54 5.06 -2.88
CA THR A 490 -19.41 5.82 -4.15
C THR A 490 -19.28 7.32 -3.92
N ARG A 491 -18.95 7.73 -2.68
CA ARG A 491 -18.81 9.15 -2.32
C ARG A 491 -17.48 9.71 -2.80
N SER A 492 -17.55 10.93 -3.30
CA SER A 492 -16.43 11.83 -3.59
C SER A 492 -15.78 12.38 -2.31
N VAL A 493 -14.60 12.99 -2.46
CA VAL A 493 -13.88 13.69 -1.38
C VAL A 493 -14.74 14.77 -0.74
N ALA A 494 -15.57 15.48 -1.52
CA ALA A 494 -16.54 16.46 -1.02
C ALA A 494 -17.72 15.83 -0.22
N GLY A 495 -17.69 14.53 0.10
CA GLY A 495 -18.70 13.86 0.92
C GLY A 495 -20.06 13.65 0.25
N VAL A 496 -20.18 13.89 -1.05
CA VAL A 496 -21.39 13.70 -1.87
C VAL A 496 -21.21 12.53 -2.85
N GLU A 497 -22.28 12.04 -3.49
CA GLU A 497 -22.16 11.03 -4.56
C GLU A 497 -21.22 11.54 -5.67
N LEU A 498 -20.36 10.67 -6.19
CA LEU A 498 -19.38 11.03 -7.22
C LEU A 498 -20.10 11.52 -8.50
N ALA A 499 -19.85 12.79 -8.85
CA ALA A 499 -20.41 13.40 -10.04
C ALA A 499 -19.76 12.84 -11.31
N GLY A 500 -20.55 12.67 -12.37
CA GLY A 500 -20.06 12.16 -13.64
C GLY A 500 -21.10 12.23 -14.74
N VAL A 501 -20.99 11.33 -15.72
CA VAL A 501 -21.84 11.32 -16.92
C VAL A 501 -23.21 10.67 -16.73
N TRP A 502 -23.36 9.89 -15.66
CA TRP A 502 -24.59 9.23 -15.24
C TRP A 502 -25.57 10.24 -14.59
N PRO A 503 -26.88 9.93 -14.56
CA PRO A 503 -27.82 10.70 -13.74
C PRO A 503 -27.47 10.58 -12.25
N GLU A 504 -27.66 11.67 -11.49
CA GLU A 504 -27.56 11.64 -10.02
C GLU A 504 -28.62 10.69 -9.43
N SER A 505 -28.24 9.87 -8.45
CA SER A 505 -29.16 8.90 -7.86
C SER A 505 -30.16 9.60 -6.95
N ALA A 506 -31.45 9.44 -7.24
CA ALA A 506 -32.53 10.03 -6.44
C ALA A 506 -32.54 9.56 -4.97
N GLU A 507 -31.96 8.39 -4.68
CA GLU A 507 -31.74 7.91 -3.31
C GLU A 507 -30.52 8.56 -2.67
N ALA A 508 -29.43 8.77 -3.43
CA ALA A 508 -28.26 9.47 -2.94
C ALA A 508 -28.53 10.95 -2.68
N SER A 509 -29.27 11.66 -3.55
CA SER A 509 -29.70 13.04 -3.29
C SER A 509 -30.53 13.15 -2.01
N LYS A 510 -31.35 12.13 -1.70
CA LYS A 510 -32.13 12.05 -0.46
C LYS A 510 -31.25 11.78 0.77
N MET A 511 -30.33 10.81 0.70
CA MET A 511 -29.37 10.54 1.77
C MET A 511 -28.45 11.75 2.04
N GLN A 512 -27.99 12.44 1.00
CA GLN A 512 -27.22 13.67 1.13
C GLN A 512 -28.01 14.79 1.83
N ALA A 513 -29.32 14.91 1.58
CA ALA A 513 -30.15 15.89 2.28
C ALA A 513 -30.28 15.55 3.77
N GLU A 514 -30.47 14.27 4.11
CA GLU A 514 -30.55 13.77 5.49
C GLU A 514 -29.21 13.89 6.23
N ASP A 515 -28.08 13.61 5.56
CA ASP A 515 -26.73 13.78 6.11
C ASP A 515 -26.41 15.27 6.36
N ARG A 516 -26.71 16.16 5.40
CA ARG A 516 -26.52 17.62 5.58
C ARG A 516 -27.37 18.15 6.73
N GLN A 517 -28.60 17.66 6.89
CA GLN A 517 -29.45 18.02 8.02
C GLN A 517 -28.80 17.56 9.34
N ARG A 518 -28.41 16.28 9.47
CA ARG A 518 -27.71 15.75 10.66
C ARG A 518 -26.40 16.47 10.99
N ALA A 519 -25.63 16.86 9.98
CA ALA A 519 -24.42 17.65 10.16
C ALA A 519 -24.74 19.04 10.72
N SER A 520 -25.76 19.72 10.18
CA SER A 520 -26.21 21.02 10.70
C SER A 520 -26.82 20.93 12.10
N GLU A 521 -27.49 19.83 12.44
CA GLU A 521 -28.01 19.54 13.78
C GLU A 521 -26.85 19.35 14.78
N ARG A 522 -25.83 18.54 14.44
CA ARG A 522 -24.61 18.39 15.26
C ARG A 522 -23.84 19.71 15.45
N GLU A 523 -23.69 20.50 14.39
CA GLU A 523 -23.10 21.85 14.51
C GLU A 523 -23.94 22.76 15.43
N ALA A 524 -25.26 22.71 15.33
CA ALA A 524 -26.14 23.51 16.17
C ALA A 524 -26.05 23.08 17.65
N GLU A 525 -25.98 21.79 17.93
CA GLU A 525 -25.74 21.25 19.28
C GLU A 525 -24.38 21.73 19.83
N LEU A 526 -23.30 21.56 19.08
CA LEU A 526 -21.95 22.04 19.44
C LEU A 526 -21.89 23.57 19.66
N ARG A 527 -22.60 24.36 18.84
CA ARG A 527 -22.71 25.82 19.05
C ARG A 527 -23.59 26.18 20.25
N SER A 528 -24.54 25.33 20.64
CA SER A 528 -25.46 25.57 21.77
C SER A 528 -24.84 25.26 23.14
N THR A 529 -23.89 24.32 23.21
CA THR A 529 -23.18 23.98 24.45
C THR A 529 -22.14 25.04 24.83
N VAL A 530 -21.61 25.80 23.87
CA VAL A 530 -20.70 26.94 24.12
C VAL A 530 -21.49 28.19 24.51
N LYS A 531 -21.87 28.31 25.79
CA LYS A 531 -22.42 29.57 26.33
C LYS A 531 -21.34 30.66 26.37
N PRO A 532 -21.57 31.86 25.78
CA PRO A 532 -20.65 32.97 25.93
C PRO A 532 -20.67 33.49 27.38
N ARG A 533 -19.51 33.45 28.06
CA ARG A 533 -19.34 34.01 29.41
C ARG A 533 -19.28 35.53 29.33
N VAL A 534 -20.44 36.18 29.26
CA VAL A 534 -20.57 37.64 29.28
C VAL A 534 -20.16 38.15 30.67
N THR A 535 -18.95 38.67 30.79
CA THR A 535 -18.52 39.46 31.94
C THR A 535 -19.08 40.87 31.82
N GLN A 536 -20.30 41.08 32.34
CA GLN A 536 -20.58 42.38 32.95
C GLN A 536 -19.79 42.43 34.25
N ASP A 537 -18.68 43.17 34.22
CA ASP A 537 -18.48 44.33 35.08
C ASP A 537 -17.20 45.05 34.65
N GLY A 538 -17.21 46.38 34.71
CA GLY A 538 -16.06 47.23 34.44
C GLY A 538 -15.70 48.02 35.70
N GLU A 539 -14.44 48.45 35.78
CA GLU A 539 -13.90 49.26 36.88
C GLU A 539 -13.82 48.56 38.26
N GLU A 540 -12.89 47.60 38.40
CA GLU A 540 -11.93 47.52 39.54
C GLU A 540 -10.95 46.34 39.34
N PHE A 541 -9.79 46.58 38.71
CA PHE A 541 -8.71 45.58 38.62
C PHE A 541 -7.31 46.20 38.55
N ARG A 542 -6.90 46.85 39.65
CA ARG A 542 -5.53 47.25 39.96
C ARG A 542 -5.34 47.24 41.49
N ASP A 543 -4.73 46.17 42.01
CA ASP A 543 -3.70 46.23 43.07
C ASP A 543 -3.15 44.83 43.44
N ASP A 544 -3.96 43.76 43.39
CA ASP A 544 -3.65 42.43 43.96
C ASP A 544 -2.57 41.57 43.25
N LEU A 545 -1.81 42.11 42.28
CA LEU A 545 -0.73 41.36 41.59
C LEU A 545 0.67 41.59 42.20
N MET A 546 0.77 42.19 43.39
CA MET A 546 2.04 42.67 43.97
C MET A 546 2.29 42.24 45.42
N HIS A 547 1.70 41.13 45.90
CA HIS A 547 1.87 40.66 47.28
C HIS A 547 2.07 39.15 47.52
N ALA A 548 2.18 38.32 46.47
CA ALA A 548 2.34 36.86 46.57
C ALA A 548 3.76 36.34 46.25
N MET A 549 4.80 37.15 46.52
CA MET A 549 6.21 36.72 46.41
C MET A 549 7.04 37.28 47.58
N LYS A 550 7.20 36.46 48.62
CA LYS A 550 8.27 36.42 49.64
C LYS A 550 7.96 35.35 50.69
N ASP A 551 8.99 34.59 51.06
CA ASP A 551 9.43 34.19 52.43
C ASP A 551 8.35 33.58 53.37
N ASP A 552 8.54 32.47 54.12
CA ASP A 552 9.72 31.78 54.67
C ASP A 552 9.33 30.30 55.03
N THR A 553 10.06 29.23 54.67
CA THR A 553 11.12 28.46 55.40
C THR A 553 10.72 27.51 56.57
N PHE A 554 11.43 26.35 56.69
CA PHE A 554 11.55 25.40 57.84
C PHE A 554 10.32 24.48 58.15
N ASP A 555 10.42 23.26 58.70
CA ASP A 555 11.53 22.28 58.90
C ASP A 555 10.97 20.83 59.18
N ASP A 556 11.85 19.85 59.47
CA ASP A 556 11.68 18.37 59.49
C ASP A 556 10.89 17.68 60.66
N GLU A 557 10.85 16.32 60.63
CA GLU A 557 10.63 15.31 61.72
C GLU A 557 9.17 15.12 62.29
N ASP A 558 8.65 13.93 62.69
CA ASP A 558 8.97 12.49 62.45
C ASP A 558 7.78 11.56 62.95
N ASP A 559 7.99 10.22 63.07
CA ASP A 559 7.34 9.20 63.97
C ASP A 559 6.07 8.35 63.59
N GLU A 560 6.08 7.08 64.10
CA GLU A 560 5.04 6.03 64.39
C GLU A 560 4.04 5.51 63.29
N ASP A 561 3.66 4.21 63.18
CA ASP A 561 4.37 2.89 63.16
C ASP A 561 3.43 1.68 62.77
N GLU A 562 3.99 0.48 62.47
CA GLU A 562 3.50 -0.96 62.54
C GLU A 562 2.02 -1.36 62.16
N GLU A 563 1.74 -2.26 61.18
CA GLU A 563 1.72 -3.78 61.11
C GLU A 563 0.30 -4.46 61.29
N ASP A 564 0.23 -5.81 61.22
CA ASP A 564 -0.91 -6.77 61.43
C ASP A 564 -2.06 -6.96 60.38
N ASP A 565 -1.81 -7.85 59.40
CA ASP A 565 -2.43 -9.18 59.10
C ASP A 565 -3.95 -9.59 59.29
N ASP A 566 -4.31 -10.62 58.50
CA ASP A 566 -5.24 -11.77 58.69
C ASP A 566 -6.79 -11.77 58.42
N ASP A 567 -7.21 -12.96 57.92
CA ASP A 567 -8.49 -13.73 57.96
C ASP A 567 -9.82 -13.27 57.31
N GLU A 568 -10.08 -13.85 56.12
CA GLU A 568 -11.05 -14.94 55.82
C GLU A 568 -12.53 -14.93 56.35
N ASP A 569 -13.46 -15.10 55.41
CA ASP A 569 -14.84 -15.65 55.44
C ASP A 569 -15.92 -15.32 56.52
N GLY A 570 -17.10 -14.90 56.02
CA GLY A 570 -18.26 -15.83 56.10
C GLY A 570 -19.68 -15.33 56.46
N TYR A 571 -20.66 -15.93 55.75
CA TYR A 571 -22.04 -16.32 56.16
C TYR A 571 -23.28 -15.38 56.12
N GLY A 572 -24.35 -15.94 55.51
CA GLY A 572 -25.79 -15.73 55.79
C GLY A 572 -26.52 -14.78 54.83
N GLY A 573 -27.72 -15.08 54.29
CA GLY A 573 -28.64 -16.24 54.33
C GLY A 573 -30.03 -15.76 53.84
N ASP A 574 -30.75 -16.39 52.90
CA ASP A 574 -31.45 -17.70 52.86
C ASP A 574 -32.99 -17.46 52.81
N GLU A 575 -33.80 -18.48 52.47
CA GLU A 575 -35.28 -18.50 52.30
C GLU A 575 -35.84 -17.70 51.08
N SER A 576 -36.33 -18.32 49.98
CA SER A 576 -37.59 -19.09 49.71
C SER A 576 -38.72 -18.20 49.12
N GLU A 577 -39.77 -18.65 48.39
CA GLU A 577 -40.24 -19.99 47.95
C GLU A 577 -41.10 -19.84 46.63
N ASP A 578 -41.97 -20.83 46.31
CA ASP A 578 -42.99 -20.91 45.21
C ASP A 578 -42.53 -21.24 43.75
N ASP A 579 -43.25 -21.99 42.90
CA ASP A 579 -44.04 -23.25 43.06
C ASP A 579 -44.36 -23.91 41.67
N ASP A 580 -44.58 -25.24 41.64
CA ASP A 580 -45.24 -26.15 40.66
C ASP A 580 -45.01 -26.07 39.09
N GLY A 581 -45.04 -27.23 38.38
CA GLY A 581 -44.89 -27.27 36.90
C GLY A 581 -45.19 -28.55 36.08
N ASP A 582 -44.71 -29.74 36.51
CA ASP A 582 -45.07 -31.13 36.06
C ASP A 582 -44.73 -31.68 34.63
N SER A 583 -44.30 -32.97 34.59
CA SER A 583 -44.26 -33.97 33.46
C SER A 583 -43.39 -33.67 32.19
N ASP A 584 -42.90 -34.60 31.36
CA ASP A 584 -42.72 -36.08 31.31
C ASP A 584 -41.74 -36.36 30.11
N ALA A 585 -41.00 -37.47 29.91
CA ALA A 585 -40.49 -38.61 30.72
C ALA A 585 -39.51 -39.46 29.84
N SER A 586 -38.81 -40.45 30.43
CA SER A 586 -37.87 -41.45 29.84
C SER A 586 -36.54 -40.94 29.23
N ASP A 587 -35.33 -41.53 29.39
CA ASP A 587 -34.75 -42.78 29.98
C ASP A 587 -34.03 -43.66 28.92
N ASP A 588 -32.69 -43.72 28.99
CA ASP A 588 -31.83 -44.90 28.71
C ASP A 588 -30.36 -44.61 29.11
N SER A 589 -29.58 -45.65 29.42
CA SER A 589 -28.25 -45.59 30.05
C SER A 589 -27.05 -45.62 29.09
N ASP A 590 -25.84 -45.28 29.60
CA ASP A 590 -24.74 -46.25 29.81
C ASP A 590 -23.48 -45.59 30.44
N ASP A 591 -22.74 -46.37 31.24
CA ASP A 591 -21.52 -45.98 31.99
C ASP A 591 -20.20 -46.32 31.24
N ASP A 592 -19.07 -46.41 31.97
CA ASP A 592 -17.75 -46.96 31.59
C ASP A 592 -16.78 -46.12 30.71
N LEU A 593 -16.17 -45.07 31.29
CA LEU A 593 -14.87 -44.53 30.79
C LEU A 593 -13.79 -44.17 31.85
N ASP A 594 -14.03 -44.36 33.15
CA ASP A 594 -13.07 -44.03 34.25
C ASP A 594 -11.94 -45.07 34.45
N ALA A 595 -11.28 -45.49 33.36
CA ALA A 595 -10.36 -46.66 33.38
C ALA A 595 -9.04 -46.51 32.59
N LEU A 596 -8.64 -45.31 32.15
CA LEU A 596 -7.51 -45.12 31.22
C LEU A 596 -6.40 -44.11 31.62
N LEU A 597 -6.31 -43.69 32.89
CA LEU A 597 -5.23 -42.80 33.38
C LEU A 597 -4.54 -43.32 34.66
N ALA A 598 -4.21 -44.61 34.71
CA ALA A 598 -3.59 -45.24 35.88
C ALA A 598 -2.57 -46.36 35.56
N SER A 599 -1.56 -46.10 34.71
CA SER A 599 -0.26 -46.82 34.77
C SER A 599 0.82 -46.18 33.88
N LEU A 600 1.81 -45.52 34.51
CA LEU A 600 3.26 -45.60 34.21
C LEU A 600 4.10 -44.67 35.12
N SER A 601 4.04 -44.98 36.41
CA SER A 601 5.20 -44.94 37.33
C SER A 601 6.35 -45.82 36.79
N ASP A 602 7.64 -45.66 37.12
CA ASP A 602 8.45 -44.63 37.80
C ASP A 602 9.93 -45.12 37.68
N ASP A 603 10.87 -44.64 38.50
CA ASP A 603 12.27 -45.09 38.72
C ASP A 603 13.29 -44.76 37.61
N SER A 604 14.52 -44.30 37.91
CA SER A 604 15.07 -43.74 39.17
C SER A 604 16.42 -43.04 38.94
N ASP A 605 16.60 -41.90 39.62
CA ASP A 605 17.80 -41.30 40.25
C ASP A 605 19.23 -41.69 39.82
N SER A 606 20.08 -40.66 39.68
CA SER A 606 21.40 -40.60 40.34
C SER A 606 21.91 -39.16 40.42
N ASP A 607 22.20 -38.67 41.63
CA ASP A 607 22.51 -37.26 41.91
C ASP A 607 24.00 -36.85 41.81
N ASP A 608 24.17 -35.53 41.75
CA ASP A 608 25.09 -34.69 42.55
C ASP A 608 26.45 -34.18 42.00
N ASP A 609 26.90 -33.11 42.65
CA ASP A 609 28.20 -32.41 42.64
C ASP A 609 28.57 -31.43 41.48
N SER A 610 27.88 -30.28 41.51
CA SER A 610 28.38 -28.98 42.03
C SER A 610 29.28 -27.99 41.23
N ASP A 611 28.95 -26.70 41.49
CA ASP A 611 29.74 -25.45 41.51
C ASP A 611 30.07 -24.58 40.26
N SER A 612 29.74 -23.28 40.44
CA SER A 612 30.23 -22.02 39.85
C SER A 612 29.88 -21.67 38.37
N ASP A 613 29.66 -20.40 37.99
CA ASP A 613 29.82 -19.09 38.68
C ASP A 613 28.60 -18.16 38.53
N SER A 614 28.62 -17.03 39.27
CA SER A 614 27.53 -16.06 39.43
C SER A 614 27.47 -14.92 38.40
N ASP A 615 26.37 -14.16 38.41
CA ASP A 615 26.19 -12.90 37.68
C ASP A 615 27.22 -11.82 38.05
N GLU A 616 27.64 -11.00 37.07
CA GLU A 616 28.16 -9.64 37.27
C GLU A 616 27.60 -8.72 36.17
N ASP A 617 27.10 -7.54 36.58
CA ASP A 617 26.60 -6.50 35.66
C ASP A 617 27.73 -5.89 34.81
N ALA A 618 27.43 -5.66 33.52
CA ALA A 618 28.28 -4.86 32.63
C ALA A 618 27.42 -3.84 31.85
N SER A 619 27.33 -2.62 32.40
CA SER A 619 26.72 -1.48 31.73
C SER A 619 27.49 -1.10 30.46
N ALA A 620 26.79 -1.01 29.33
CA ALA A 620 27.31 -0.47 28.08
C ALA A 620 26.59 0.86 27.78
N ASP A 621 27.20 1.97 28.19
CA ASP A 621 26.88 3.29 27.65
C ASP A 621 27.45 3.39 26.22
N ASP A 622 26.59 3.26 25.20
CA ASP A 622 26.92 3.68 23.83
C ASP A 622 26.45 5.13 23.65
N ASP A 623 27.40 6.08 23.66
CA ASP A 623 27.14 7.48 23.35
C ASP A 623 26.69 7.65 21.88
N ASP A 624 25.46 8.13 21.66
CA ASP A 624 24.97 8.58 20.35
C ASP A 624 25.77 9.83 19.88
N GLU A 625 26.95 9.61 19.28
CA GLU A 625 27.83 10.69 18.84
C GLU A 625 27.19 11.48 17.68
N MET A 626 26.67 12.66 18.01
CA MET A 626 25.82 13.49 17.14
C MET A 626 26.54 13.90 15.85
N ASP A 627 25.84 13.75 14.72
CA ASP A 627 26.32 14.10 13.37
C ASP A 627 26.96 15.52 13.34
N PRO A 628 28.24 15.66 12.95
CA PRO A 628 28.92 16.95 12.95
C PRO A 628 28.34 17.97 11.95
N GLU A 629 27.63 17.56 10.90
CA GLU A 629 26.89 18.51 10.05
C GLU A 629 25.61 19.02 10.75
N LEU A 630 24.95 18.18 11.54
CA LEU A 630 23.79 18.56 12.35
C LEU A 630 24.19 19.52 13.49
N ALA A 631 25.31 19.21 14.16
CA ALA A 631 25.88 20.07 15.21
C ALA A 631 26.31 21.44 14.67
N ALA A 632 26.82 21.52 13.43
CA ALA A 632 27.12 22.78 12.76
C ALA A 632 25.86 23.58 12.42
N LEU A 633 24.80 22.92 11.94
CA LEU A 633 23.52 23.57 11.59
C LEU A 633 22.78 24.15 12.80
N LEU A 634 22.91 23.54 13.99
CA LEU A 634 22.33 24.04 15.23
C LEU A 634 23.13 25.18 15.89
N ALA A 635 24.32 25.51 15.38
CA ALA A 635 25.15 26.61 15.91
C ALA A 635 24.88 27.98 15.24
N ASP A 636 24.17 28.01 14.12
CA ASP A 636 23.80 29.21 13.34
C ASP A 636 22.29 29.56 13.43
N LEU A 637 21.58 29.03 14.44
CA LEU A 637 20.15 29.24 14.75
C LEU A 637 19.92 29.98 16.08
#